data_AF-A0A9P9KVN6-F1
#
_entry.id   AF-A0A9P9KVN6-F1
#
_cell.length_a   1.000
_cell.length_b   1.000
_cell.length_c   1.000
_cell.angle_alpha   90.00
_cell.angle_beta   90.00
_cell.angle_gamma   90.00
#
_symmetry.space_group_name_H-M   'P 1'
#
loop_
_entity.id
_entity.type
_entity.pdbx_description
1 polymer ?
#
loop_
_entity_poly.entity_id
_entity_poly.type
_entity_poly.pdbx_seq_one_letter_code
_entity_poly.pdbx_strand_id
1 'polypeptide(L)'
;MATIQSTTPPNTLEEPDSSQRPTTPRVIRTVVHDEGLPEVVYQNQPINATEYYDAPIPVDTETDKRYNEAPIPITTLDKFEPEPAPPLPARPPSSTPQPQYPYPYSPGGYAQPQHPGFGAQSPQLPPYNSNEVVTYVTPLDQLGDHPKFVDCPFCRHRAETRVKKTSSKMTHVSATVLGFTTIAGAAVPYAGKWHSHTAHYCSNCDHKVAIRKWGSRQMKPLGTPDHLREFVLYGPGSISQHQFHFSTTPTSRTAPSTSSSHNLTAMGDSTEHHDILVLGAGLSGINTAHVLSQKLPHRSYTILEAQSAIGGTWRFFQYPGFRSDSFMTAFGLPWYPWRHKHKMAQAGEIVEYLEEAVDAAGLRDKIRFRHKMLACEWRTDEQHWRIEVDSDGQRKTFIANFVISCVGYYAYDKAFPTTIPGLKGFGGQVVHPQWWPEDLDYSGKRVIVIGSGATAITVVPSLAEKAGMVTMLQRSPSFVISRPTTSSLDSCLKSLLPFSLAYWLIYWKDVFLEVFSTQLLLNFPALGRKVLMGEMQKALPKDIDVNVHFNPRYNPFQQRLCMCPDEDFFKALHQDNCEIVTDTIETVTKDGILLKSGRKLEADIIVTATGLYFQLFGGMTPLVDGQPIEVGSHYAWRGCMVDSVPNMGFVMGYVTTSWTPGADIMAKTLISVIKEMEKTGSTSVMPVLDAKDRSKPQKLPVSATSSYFVKAADRMPKVTDEGPWYGRVNLLKDWCAWILGDVTSGLLYSGGQGKKDI
;
A
#
# COMPACT_ATOMS: atom_id res chain seq x y z
N MET A 1 60.42 0.66 -38.20
CA MET A 1 59.78 1.29 -39.38
C MET A 1 58.91 2.39 -38.81
N ALA A 2 59.34 3.66 -38.85
CA ALA A 2 59.34 4.55 -40.01
C ALA A 2 57.91 5.07 -40.32
N THR A 3 57.59 6.34 -40.57
CA THR A 3 58.31 7.63 -40.59
C THR A 3 57.21 8.69 -40.83
N ILE A 4 57.04 9.61 -39.88
CA ILE A 4 56.88 11.07 -40.02
C ILE A 4 56.08 11.66 -41.21
N GLN A 5 55.09 12.51 -40.89
CA GLN A 5 54.75 13.84 -41.51
C GLN A 5 53.48 14.42 -40.83
N SER A 6 53.18 15.73 -40.74
CA SER A 6 54.01 16.96 -40.62
C SER A 6 53.10 18.19 -40.36
N THR A 7 53.20 18.78 -39.16
CA THR A 7 53.33 20.24 -38.86
C THR A 7 52.49 21.33 -39.56
N THR A 8 51.76 22.14 -38.75
CA THR A 8 51.89 23.61 -38.46
C THR A 8 52.61 24.57 -39.43
N PRO A 9 52.62 25.93 -39.26
CA PRO A 9 52.09 26.84 -38.21
C PRO A 9 50.90 27.69 -38.77
N PRO A 10 50.58 28.98 -38.43
CA PRO A 10 51.01 29.96 -37.39
C PRO A 10 49.81 30.50 -36.55
N ASN A 11 49.81 31.64 -35.81
CA ASN A 11 50.78 32.73 -35.59
C ASN A 11 50.76 33.31 -34.15
N THR A 12 51.82 34.03 -33.79
CA THR A 12 52.19 34.60 -32.48
C THR A 12 51.25 35.65 -31.86
N LEU A 13 51.23 35.76 -30.51
CA LEU A 13 51.87 36.88 -29.76
C LEU A 13 51.85 36.69 -28.22
N GLU A 14 53.01 36.98 -27.62
CA GLU A 14 53.38 37.42 -26.25
C GLU A 14 52.45 37.24 -25.02
N GLU A 15 52.98 36.64 -23.95
CA GLU A 15 52.54 36.83 -22.55
C GLU A 15 53.15 38.12 -21.96
N PRO A 16 52.58 38.71 -20.88
CA PRO A 16 53.16 38.36 -19.56
C PRO A 16 52.18 38.28 -18.36
N ASP A 17 52.33 37.19 -17.61
CA ASP A 17 52.42 37.10 -16.13
C ASP A 17 51.25 37.47 -15.18
N SER A 18 51.29 36.78 -14.02
CA SER A 18 50.78 37.15 -12.69
C SER A 18 49.34 36.77 -12.28
N SER A 19 49.26 35.56 -11.70
CA SER A 19 48.48 35.22 -10.49
C SER A 19 46.96 34.94 -10.56
N GLN A 20 46.62 33.71 -10.11
CA GLN A 20 45.40 33.31 -9.35
C GLN A 20 44.03 33.87 -9.84
N ARG A 21 43.14 33.07 -10.44
CA ARG A 21 42.36 31.99 -9.78
C ARG A 21 41.61 31.12 -10.79
N PRO A 22 41.28 29.85 -10.47
CA PRO A 22 40.40 29.02 -11.28
C PRO A 22 38.94 29.49 -11.22
N THR A 23 38.20 29.28 -12.32
CA THR A 23 36.77 29.54 -12.42
C THR A 23 35.94 28.33 -11.98
N THR A 24 34.80 28.57 -11.33
CA THR A 24 33.80 27.54 -11.02
C THR A 24 32.40 28.13 -11.26
N PRO A 25 31.45 27.41 -11.91
CA PRO A 25 30.16 28.00 -12.30
C PRO A 25 29.32 28.46 -11.10
N ARG A 26 28.73 29.65 -11.21
CA ARG A 26 27.77 30.18 -10.23
C ARG A 26 26.40 29.52 -10.43
N VAL A 27 25.89 28.83 -9.41
CA VAL A 27 24.48 28.41 -9.35
C VAL A 27 23.68 29.50 -8.65
N ILE A 28 22.72 30.11 -9.37
CA ILE A 28 21.76 31.05 -8.78
C ILE A 28 20.61 30.25 -8.15
N ARG A 29 20.30 30.51 -6.88
CA ARG A 29 19.04 30.11 -6.24
C ARG A 29 18.35 31.32 -5.66
N THR A 30 17.21 31.67 -6.25
CA THR A 30 16.30 32.68 -5.72
C THR A 30 15.52 32.09 -4.54
N VAL A 31 15.49 32.81 -3.42
CA VAL A 31 14.53 32.60 -2.33
C VAL A 31 13.69 33.86 -2.23
N VAL A 32 12.38 33.71 -2.03
CA VAL A 32 11.45 34.82 -1.81
C VAL A 32 11.02 34.79 -0.35
N HIS A 33 11.13 35.92 0.32
CA HIS A 33 10.40 36.24 1.54
C HIS A 33 9.76 37.62 1.40
N ASP A 34 8.80 37.90 2.27
CA ASP A 34 7.86 39.01 2.11
C ASP A 34 8.51 40.40 2.25
N GLU A 35 7.87 41.38 1.60
CA GLU A 35 8.17 42.83 1.61
C GLU A 35 9.49 43.31 0.96
N GLY A 36 9.42 43.57 -0.35
CA GLY A 36 9.79 44.90 -0.87
C GLY A 36 11.21 45.13 -1.44
N LEU A 37 11.33 44.96 -2.76
CA LEU A 37 12.40 45.46 -3.66
C LEU A 37 13.81 44.80 -3.53
N PRO A 38 14.60 44.76 -4.63
CA PRO A 38 15.90 44.09 -4.64
C PRO A 38 17.08 45.05 -4.34
N GLU A 39 17.93 44.67 -3.37
CA GLU A 39 19.23 45.30 -3.15
C GLU A 39 20.36 44.47 -3.82
N VAL A 40 21.36 45.15 -4.40
CA VAL A 40 22.49 44.51 -5.09
C VAL A 40 23.79 44.76 -4.32
N VAL A 41 24.09 43.87 -3.36
CA VAL A 41 25.28 43.97 -2.50
C VAL A 41 26.47 43.23 -3.13
N TYR A 42 27.59 43.94 -3.29
CA TYR A 42 28.87 43.38 -3.76
C TYR A 42 29.95 43.40 -2.67
N GLN A 43 30.50 42.22 -2.39
CA GLN A 43 31.82 41.94 -1.80
C GLN A 43 32.21 42.39 -0.36
N ASN A 44 32.80 41.42 0.34
CA ASN A 44 34.03 41.52 1.16
C ASN A 44 34.16 42.59 2.26
N GLN A 45 33.99 42.19 3.52
CA GLN A 45 34.98 42.35 4.62
C GLN A 45 34.60 41.36 5.75
N PRO A 46 35.55 40.91 6.62
CA PRO A 46 35.29 39.94 7.68
C PRO A 46 35.01 40.60 9.05
N ILE A 47 34.12 40.01 9.85
CA ILE A 47 33.93 40.34 11.27
C ILE A 47 33.79 39.03 12.07
N ASN A 48 34.41 38.96 13.24
CA ASN A 48 34.45 37.78 14.13
C ASN A 48 33.11 37.52 14.85
N ALA A 49 32.88 36.27 15.23
CA ALA A 49 31.84 35.87 16.18
C ALA A 49 32.21 34.59 16.98
N THR A 50 33.30 34.63 17.75
CA THR A 50 33.37 33.94 19.05
C THR A 50 32.71 34.85 20.10
N GLU A 51 32.13 34.40 21.22
CA GLU A 51 31.68 33.07 21.71
C GLU A 51 30.12 33.12 21.89
N TYR A 52 29.32 32.10 22.21
CA TYR A 52 29.28 31.19 23.38
C TYR A 52 28.32 30.02 23.06
N TYR A 53 28.47 28.77 23.55
CA TYR A 53 29.59 28.09 24.22
C TYR A 53 29.32 26.58 24.09
N ASP A 54 30.11 25.85 23.29
CA ASP A 54 30.15 24.38 23.35
C ASP A 54 31.37 24.00 24.20
N ALA A 55 31.16 23.23 25.27
CA ALA A 55 32.22 22.88 26.21
C ALA A 55 32.84 21.50 25.87
N PRO A 56 34.10 21.44 25.40
CA PRO A 56 34.81 20.18 25.30
C PRO A 56 35.26 19.73 26.69
N ILE A 57 34.73 18.59 27.16
CA ILE A 57 35.33 17.91 28.33
C ILE A 57 36.64 17.25 27.85
N PRO A 58 37.78 17.45 28.53
CA PRO A 58 39.02 16.77 28.18
C PRO A 58 38.90 15.26 28.41
N VAL A 59 39.31 14.47 27.43
CA VAL A 59 39.69 13.07 27.66
C VAL A 59 41.16 13.07 28.05
N ASP A 60 41.45 12.84 29.32
CA ASP A 60 42.79 12.47 29.76
C ASP A 60 42.90 10.93 29.81
N THR A 61 44.05 10.46 29.35
CA THR A 61 44.66 9.12 29.45
C THR A 61 43.81 7.82 29.38
N GLU A 62 44.21 7.03 28.36
CA GLU A 62 44.04 5.57 28.18
C GLU A 62 42.70 4.99 27.67
N THR A 63 42.88 3.95 26.84
CA THR A 63 41.90 3.13 26.11
C THR A 63 41.18 3.75 24.88
N ASP A 64 40.86 2.83 23.97
CA ASP A 64 40.17 2.90 22.67
C ASP A 64 40.50 4.02 21.64
N LYS A 65 41.29 3.63 20.63
CA LYS A 65 41.26 4.20 19.28
C LYS A 65 41.47 3.13 18.22
N ARG A 66 40.39 2.58 17.62
CA ARG A 66 40.42 2.15 16.19
C ARG A 66 39.08 1.90 15.47
N TYR A 67 38.02 2.70 15.71
CA TYR A 67 36.81 2.66 14.88
C TYR A 67 36.39 4.02 14.32
N ASN A 68 36.99 4.41 13.17
CA ASN A 68 36.37 5.16 12.07
C ASN A 68 37.42 5.42 10.97
N GLU A 69 37.30 4.72 9.82
CA GLU A 69 37.61 5.21 8.45
C GLU A 69 37.67 4.04 7.45
N ALA A 70 36.71 4.00 6.51
CA ALA A 70 36.78 3.30 5.22
C ALA A 70 35.44 3.48 4.45
N PRO A 71 35.32 4.46 3.53
CA PRO A 71 34.20 4.48 2.59
C PRO A 71 34.41 3.40 1.52
N ILE A 72 33.37 2.57 1.26
CA ILE A 72 33.39 1.64 0.13
C ILE A 72 33.20 2.45 -1.16
N PRO A 73 34.11 2.37 -2.15
CA PRO A 73 33.94 3.06 -3.41
C PRO A 73 32.81 2.42 -4.23
N ILE A 74 31.85 3.23 -4.67
CA ILE A 74 30.88 2.83 -5.70
C ILE A 74 31.57 2.98 -7.06
N THR A 75 32.16 1.90 -7.56
CA THR A 75 32.69 1.85 -8.93
C THR A 75 31.54 1.84 -9.93
N THR A 76 31.65 2.65 -10.98
CA THR A 76 30.70 2.72 -12.09
C THR A 76 30.59 1.37 -12.82
N LEU A 77 29.37 0.99 -13.17
CA LEU A 77 29.11 -0.11 -14.10
C LEU A 77 29.60 0.28 -15.50
N ASP A 78 30.76 -0.23 -15.89
CA ASP A 78 31.13 -0.34 -17.29
C ASP A 78 32.13 -1.49 -17.52
N LYS A 79 31.93 -2.23 -18.61
CA LYS A 79 32.79 -3.31 -19.14
C LYS A 79 33.23 -4.42 -18.17
N PHE A 80 32.41 -5.47 -18.11
CA PHE A 80 32.92 -6.85 -18.07
C PHE A 80 32.49 -7.56 -19.37
N GLU A 81 33.46 -8.10 -20.11
CA GLU A 81 33.20 -9.00 -21.24
C GLU A 81 33.00 -10.42 -20.70
N PRO A 82 31.97 -11.18 -21.13
CA PRO A 82 31.79 -12.56 -20.70
C PRO A 82 32.74 -13.50 -21.46
N GLU A 83 33.31 -14.48 -20.77
CA GLU A 83 34.03 -15.58 -21.42
C GLU A 83 33.08 -16.39 -22.33
N PRO A 84 33.53 -16.84 -23.52
CA PRO A 84 32.69 -17.59 -24.44
C PRO A 84 32.40 -19.00 -23.95
N ALA A 85 31.13 -19.41 -24.00
CA ALA A 85 30.72 -20.77 -23.70
C ALA A 85 31.32 -21.80 -24.70
N PRO A 86 31.63 -23.04 -24.27
CA PRO A 86 32.19 -24.06 -25.15
C PRO A 86 31.19 -24.48 -26.25
N PRO A 87 31.65 -24.77 -27.47
CA PRO A 87 30.77 -25.06 -28.60
C PRO A 87 30.10 -26.44 -28.49
N LEU A 88 28.79 -26.48 -28.74
CA LEU A 88 28.03 -27.72 -28.88
C LEU A 88 28.21 -28.32 -30.29
N PRO A 89 28.14 -29.65 -30.46
CA PRO A 89 28.48 -30.33 -31.71
C PRO A 89 27.47 -30.06 -32.83
N ALA A 90 27.97 -29.91 -34.06
CA ALA A 90 27.17 -29.64 -35.24
C ALA A 90 26.31 -30.85 -35.68
N ARG A 91 25.09 -30.58 -36.16
CA ARG A 91 24.27 -31.53 -36.92
C ARG A 91 24.41 -31.27 -38.43
N PRO A 92 24.37 -32.30 -39.29
CA PRO A 92 24.59 -32.17 -40.72
C PRO A 92 23.39 -31.53 -41.45
N PRO A 93 23.60 -30.95 -42.65
CA PRO A 93 22.56 -30.21 -43.37
C PRO A 93 21.54 -31.12 -44.07
N SER A 94 20.27 -30.75 -44.00
CA SER A 94 19.18 -31.24 -44.87
C SER A 94 18.78 -30.16 -45.87
N SER A 95 18.68 -30.50 -47.15
CA SER A 95 18.57 -29.57 -48.28
C SER A 95 17.13 -29.25 -48.71
N THR A 96 17.02 -28.47 -49.79
CA THR A 96 15.87 -28.36 -50.73
C THR A 96 14.66 -27.52 -50.24
N PRO A 97 13.90 -26.86 -51.15
CA PRO A 97 13.91 -25.38 -51.15
C PRO A 97 12.55 -24.68 -51.24
N GLN A 98 12.56 -23.34 -51.21
CA GLN A 98 11.38 -22.51 -51.53
C GLN A 98 11.19 -22.31 -53.04
N PRO A 99 9.93 -22.14 -53.51
CA PRO A 99 9.59 -21.48 -54.77
C PRO A 99 9.43 -19.94 -54.59
N GLN A 100 9.74 -19.17 -55.63
CA GLN A 100 9.58 -17.70 -55.69
C GLN A 100 8.68 -17.25 -56.86
N TYR A 101 8.36 -15.95 -56.88
CA TYR A 101 7.85 -15.14 -58.02
C TYR A 101 6.35 -15.25 -58.39
N PRO A 102 5.75 -14.25 -59.11
CA PRO A 102 6.23 -12.89 -59.43
C PRO A 102 5.25 -11.71 -59.13
N TYR A 103 5.79 -10.48 -59.12
CA TYR A 103 5.09 -9.20 -59.43
C TYR A 103 5.05 -8.99 -60.96
N PRO A 104 4.15 -8.19 -61.61
CA PRO A 104 4.02 -6.73 -61.38
C PRO A 104 2.66 -6.01 -61.73
N TYR A 105 2.45 -4.76 -61.27
CA TYR A 105 2.20 -3.54 -62.11
C TYR A 105 1.86 -2.24 -61.30
N SER A 106 1.99 -1.07 -61.95
CA SER A 106 1.64 0.32 -61.55
C SER A 106 1.75 1.23 -62.82
N PRO A 107 1.29 2.53 -62.91
CA PRO A 107 1.19 3.54 -61.82
C PRO A 107 0.03 4.61 -61.89
N GLY A 108 0.00 5.52 -60.89
CA GLY A 108 -0.79 6.78 -60.79
C GLY A 108 -0.50 7.51 -59.44
N GLY A 109 -0.82 8.78 -59.13
CA GLY A 109 -1.48 9.90 -59.85
C GLY A 109 -2.83 10.31 -59.23
N TYR A 110 -3.13 11.54 -58.78
CA TYR A 110 -2.41 12.82 -58.64
C TYR A 110 -2.90 13.61 -57.37
N ALA A 111 -1.97 14.27 -56.66
CA ALA A 111 -2.03 15.62 -56.01
C ALA A 111 -2.98 16.02 -54.84
N GLN A 112 -2.56 17.08 -54.11
CA GLN A 112 -3.19 17.79 -52.97
C GLN A 112 -3.23 19.32 -53.17
N PRO A 113 -3.97 20.08 -52.31
CA PRO A 113 -3.40 21.30 -51.67
C PRO A 113 -3.81 21.54 -50.17
N GLN A 114 -3.33 22.63 -49.53
CA GLN A 114 -3.37 22.97 -48.08
C GLN A 114 -4.39 24.11 -47.68
N HIS A 115 -4.35 24.99 -46.65
CA HIS A 115 -3.32 25.61 -45.74
C HIS A 115 -3.96 26.23 -44.41
N PRO A 116 -3.34 27.10 -43.53
CA PRO A 116 -3.57 27.11 -42.05
C PRO A 116 -3.83 28.46 -41.26
N GLY A 117 -4.15 28.41 -39.92
CA GLY A 117 -3.58 29.29 -38.83
C GLY A 117 -4.39 30.40 -38.03
N PHE A 118 -4.40 30.34 -36.67
CA PHE A 118 -4.61 31.41 -35.59
C PHE A 118 -5.99 32.14 -35.43
N GLY A 119 -6.35 32.99 -34.39
CA GLY A 119 -5.68 33.68 -33.23
C GLY A 119 -6.65 34.15 -32.06
N ALA A 120 -6.34 35.16 -31.18
CA ALA A 120 -7.11 35.46 -29.91
C ALA A 120 -7.07 36.91 -29.27
N GLN A 121 -8.09 37.35 -28.44
CA GLN A 121 -8.08 38.37 -27.30
C GLN A 121 -9.48 38.73 -26.65
N SER A 122 -9.60 39.55 -25.55
CA SER A 122 -10.90 39.96 -24.83
C SER A 122 -10.85 41.15 -23.77
N PRO A 123 -11.94 41.94 -23.48
CA PRO A 123 -12.01 43.07 -22.48
C PRO A 123 -13.21 43.12 -21.42
N GLN A 124 -13.50 44.28 -20.75
CA GLN A 124 -14.33 44.48 -19.48
C GLN A 124 -15.56 45.46 -19.51
N LEU A 125 -16.31 45.65 -18.38
CA LEU A 125 -17.57 46.46 -18.20
C LEU A 125 -17.72 47.19 -16.81
N PRO A 126 -18.67 48.18 -16.64
CA PRO A 126 -18.77 49.06 -15.45
C PRO A 126 -20.17 49.04 -14.70
N PRO A 127 -20.93 50.11 -14.29
CA PRO A 127 -21.84 50.10 -13.10
C PRO A 127 -23.35 50.41 -13.36
N TYR A 128 -24.16 50.76 -12.33
CA TYR A 128 -25.60 51.12 -12.49
C TYR A 128 -26.22 51.95 -11.33
N ASN A 129 -27.17 52.86 -11.64
CA ASN A 129 -28.37 53.33 -10.86
C ASN A 129 -28.77 54.79 -11.22
N SER A 130 -30.00 55.31 -11.00
CA SER A 130 -31.37 54.72 -10.98
C SER A 130 -32.49 55.78 -10.73
N ASN A 131 -33.25 56.20 -11.74
CA ASN A 131 -34.68 56.64 -11.63
C ASN A 131 -35.40 56.42 -12.99
N GLU A 132 -35.01 55.35 -13.65
CA GLU A 132 -35.26 55.09 -15.07
C GLU A 132 -36.26 53.94 -15.21
N VAL A 133 -36.87 53.81 -16.39
CA VAL A 133 -37.19 52.46 -16.89
C VAL A 133 -35.90 51.66 -16.80
N VAL A 134 -35.86 50.53 -16.11
CA VAL A 134 -34.65 49.71 -15.97
C VAL A 134 -34.34 49.06 -17.33
N THR A 135 -33.70 49.85 -18.18
CA THR A 135 -33.30 49.57 -19.57
C THR A 135 -32.14 48.59 -19.62
N TYR A 136 -31.24 48.67 -18.64
CA TYR A 136 -30.05 47.84 -18.52
C TYR A 136 -30.34 46.55 -17.75
N VAL A 137 -30.89 45.59 -18.48
CA VAL A 137 -30.95 44.19 -18.06
C VAL A 137 -29.53 43.65 -17.95
N THR A 138 -29.16 43.05 -16.82
CA THR A 138 -27.85 42.38 -16.71
C THR A 138 -27.95 40.98 -17.34
N PRO A 139 -27.11 40.62 -18.34
CA PRO A 139 -27.05 39.27 -18.88
C PRO A 139 -26.72 38.24 -17.78
N LEU A 140 -27.35 37.06 -17.84
CA LEU A 140 -27.31 36.07 -16.75
C LEU A 140 -25.91 35.46 -16.52
N ASP A 141 -25.04 35.51 -17.52
CA ASP A 141 -23.62 35.14 -17.49
C ASP A 141 -22.71 36.23 -16.89
N GLN A 142 -23.21 37.45 -16.73
CA GLN A 142 -22.46 38.63 -16.29
C GLN A 142 -22.81 39.09 -14.86
N LEU A 143 -23.65 38.33 -14.15
CA LEU A 143 -24.05 38.64 -12.78
C LEU A 143 -22.89 38.51 -11.78
N GLY A 144 -22.88 39.43 -10.80
CA GLY A 144 -21.88 39.52 -9.75
C GLY A 144 -22.20 38.65 -8.52
N ASP A 145 -22.09 39.25 -7.32
CA ASP A 145 -22.39 38.60 -6.04
C ASP A 145 -23.57 39.25 -5.28
N HIS A 146 -24.24 40.21 -5.92
CA HIS A 146 -25.31 41.06 -5.38
C HIS A 146 -26.53 41.06 -6.31
N PRO A 147 -27.75 41.35 -5.80
CA PRO A 147 -28.94 41.50 -6.62
C PRO A 147 -28.76 42.44 -7.82
N LYS A 148 -29.34 42.03 -8.95
CA LYS A 148 -29.42 42.77 -10.22
C LYS A 148 -30.70 42.41 -10.96
N PHE A 149 -31.22 43.33 -11.77
CA PHE A 149 -32.37 43.11 -12.63
C PHE A 149 -32.00 42.31 -13.88
N VAL A 150 -32.82 41.29 -14.16
CA VAL A 150 -32.64 40.35 -15.27
C VAL A 150 -33.99 40.07 -15.93
N ASP A 151 -33.98 39.75 -17.22
CA ASP A 151 -35.13 39.17 -17.88
C ASP A 151 -35.07 37.65 -17.65
N CYS A 152 -35.95 37.15 -16.78
CA CYS A 152 -35.90 35.76 -16.33
C CYS A 152 -36.42 34.82 -17.44
N PRO A 153 -35.65 33.86 -17.96
CA PRO A 153 -36.10 33.02 -19.06
C PRO A 153 -37.23 32.05 -18.67
N PHE A 154 -37.36 31.71 -17.38
CA PHE A 154 -38.38 30.79 -16.88
C PHE A 154 -39.78 31.41 -16.78
N CYS A 155 -39.89 32.68 -16.36
CA CYS A 155 -41.18 33.37 -16.27
C CYS A 155 -41.36 34.50 -17.30
N ARG A 156 -40.33 34.81 -18.11
CA ARG A 156 -40.30 35.83 -19.17
C ARG A 156 -40.65 37.26 -18.71
N HIS A 157 -40.47 37.54 -17.43
CA HIS A 157 -40.64 38.86 -16.83
C HIS A 157 -39.30 39.43 -16.37
N ARG A 158 -39.15 40.76 -16.45
CA ARG A 158 -38.07 41.51 -15.81
C ARG A 158 -38.23 41.46 -14.30
N ALA A 159 -37.22 41.01 -13.59
CA ALA A 159 -37.25 40.88 -12.13
C ALA A 159 -35.85 41.06 -11.54
N GLU A 160 -35.79 41.51 -10.29
CA GLU A 160 -34.53 41.50 -9.53
C GLU A 160 -34.13 40.06 -9.18
N THR A 161 -32.83 39.79 -9.02
CA THR A 161 -32.32 38.49 -8.61
C THR A 161 -32.03 38.43 -7.11
N ARG A 162 -32.75 37.56 -6.40
CA ARG A 162 -32.44 37.20 -5.01
C ARG A 162 -31.21 36.28 -4.99
N VAL A 163 -30.18 36.68 -4.27
CA VAL A 163 -28.91 35.94 -4.20
C VAL A 163 -28.92 34.96 -3.03
N LYS A 164 -28.60 33.69 -3.29
CA LYS A 164 -28.41 32.65 -2.27
C LYS A 164 -26.99 32.09 -2.37
N LYS A 165 -26.15 32.44 -1.39
CA LYS A 165 -24.82 31.83 -1.21
C LYS A 165 -24.94 30.48 -0.51
N THR A 166 -24.25 29.48 -1.04
CA THR A 166 -24.27 28.08 -0.59
C THR A 166 -22.83 27.57 -0.44
N SER A 167 -22.52 26.81 0.60
CA SER A 167 -21.16 26.34 0.87
C SER A 167 -20.57 25.56 -0.32
N SER A 168 -19.34 25.85 -0.72
CA SER A 168 -18.66 25.07 -1.77
C SER A 168 -17.86 23.92 -1.18
N LYS A 169 -17.38 23.02 -2.04
CA LYS A 169 -16.42 21.97 -1.69
C LYS A 169 -15.22 22.50 -0.88
N MET A 170 -14.74 23.73 -1.08
CA MET A 170 -13.65 24.27 -0.25
C MET A 170 -14.11 24.74 1.15
N THR A 171 -15.38 25.08 1.34
CA THR A 171 -15.93 25.22 2.71
C THR A 171 -15.94 23.85 3.39
N HIS A 172 -16.33 22.80 2.67
CA HIS A 172 -16.25 21.43 3.20
C HIS A 172 -14.79 21.01 3.49
N VAL A 173 -13.81 21.39 2.67
CA VAL A 173 -12.38 21.12 2.96
C VAL A 173 -11.90 21.89 4.19
N SER A 174 -12.14 23.20 4.30
CA SER A 174 -11.77 23.96 5.50
C SER A 174 -12.45 23.42 6.77
N ALA A 175 -13.72 23.00 6.65
CA ALA A 175 -14.46 22.34 7.72
C ALA A 175 -13.91 20.95 8.04
N THR A 176 -13.38 20.22 7.07
CA THR A 176 -12.70 18.93 7.32
C THR A 176 -11.35 19.15 8.01
N VAL A 177 -10.59 20.17 7.62
CA VAL A 177 -9.29 20.51 8.22
C VAL A 177 -9.45 20.96 9.68
N LEU A 178 -10.38 21.88 9.97
CA LEU A 178 -10.73 22.23 11.36
C LEU A 178 -11.51 21.12 12.06
N GLY A 179 -12.12 20.21 11.30
CA GLY A 179 -12.77 18.98 11.76
C GLY A 179 -11.79 17.91 12.26
N PHE A 180 -10.54 17.91 11.78
CA PHE A 180 -9.48 17.01 12.24
C PHE A 180 -8.99 17.32 13.67
N THR A 181 -9.43 18.42 14.29
CA THR A 181 -9.22 18.67 15.74
C THR A 181 -10.48 18.41 16.56
N THR A 182 -11.66 18.88 16.11
CA THR A 182 -12.96 18.56 16.74
C THR A 182 -14.13 18.63 15.75
N ILE A 183 -15.20 17.89 16.02
CA ILE A 183 -16.48 17.99 15.29
C ILE A 183 -17.03 19.43 15.31
N ALA A 184 -16.81 20.19 16.39
CA ALA A 184 -17.20 21.59 16.49
C ALA A 184 -16.41 22.50 15.52
N GLY A 185 -15.12 22.24 15.31
CA GLY A 185 -14.29 22.95 14.32
C GLY A 185 -14.82 22.83 12.90
N ALA A 186 -15.49 21.72 12.57
CA ALA A 186 -16.15 21.55 11.27
C ALA A 186 -17.35 22.49 11.07
N ALA A 187 -18.03 22.95 12.12
CA ALA A 187 -19.18 23.84 11.98
C ALA A 187 -18.80 25.27 11.53
N VAL A 188 -17.61 25.75 11.93
CA VAL A 188 -17.21 27.16 11.80
C VAL A 188 -17.18 27.66 10.34
N PRO A 189 -16.55 26.96 9.36
CA PRO A 189 -16.53 27.44 7.98
C PRO A 189 -17.89 27.45 7.29
N TYR A 190 -18.83 26.58 7.72
CA TYR A 190 -20.21 26.59 7.21
C TYR A 190 -20.97 27.81 7.72
N ALA A 191 -20.86 28.12 9.02
CA ALA A 191 -21.49 29.30 9.63
C ALA A 191 -20.94 30.61 9.01
N GLY A 192 -19.62 30.72 8.88
CA GLY A 192 -18.95 31.87 8.26
C GLY A 192 -19.05 31.94 6.72
N LYS A 193 -19.55 30.89 6.06
CA LYS A 193 -19.71 30.78 4.60
C LYS A 193 -18.45 31.08 3.78
N TRP A 194 -17.25 30.89 4.37
CA TRP A 194 -15.96 31.41 3.87
C TRP A 194 -15.67 31.15 2.39
N HIS A 195 -16.12 30.01 1.86
CA HIS A 195 -15.87 29.59 0.49
C HIS A 195 -17.18 29.20 -0.22
N SER A 196 -18.14 30.13 -0.37
CA SER A 196 -19.47 29.82 -0.93
C SER A 196 -19.59 29.95 -2.45
N HIS A 197 -20.34 29.06 -3.10
CA HIS A 197 -20.91 29.27 -4.43
C HIS A 197 -22.08 30.30 -4.36
N THR A 198 -22.14 31.23 -5.31
CA THR A 198 -23.20 32.24 -5.44
C THR A 198 -24.23 31.78 -6.47
N ALA A 199 -25.52 31.76 -6.14
CA ALA A 199 -26.60 31.47 -7.09
C ALA A 199 -27.67 32.56 -7.07
N HIS A 200 -28.14 32.95 -8.26
CA HIS A 200 -29.17 33.97 -8.47
C HIS A 200 -30.50 33.32 -8.79
N TYR A 201 -31.56 33.76 -8.11
CA TYR A 201 -32.93 33.29 -8.27
C TYR A 201 -33.80 34.48 -8.65
N CYS A 202 -34.71 34.33 -9.63
CA CYS A 202 -35.64 35.40 -10.00
C CYS A 202 -36.59 35.71 -8.82
N SER A 203 -36.68 36.98 -8.38
CA SER A 203 -37.56 37.35 -7.25
C SER A 203 -39.05 37.08 -7.51
N ASN A 204 -39.46 37.06 -8.78
CA ASN A 204 -40.86 36.89 -9.20
C ASN A 204 -41.30 35.41 -9.31
N CYS A 205 -40.40 34.47 -9.66
CA CYS A 205 -40.76 33.06 -9.89
C CYS A 205 -39.86 32.03 -9.18
N ASP A 206 -38.91 32.50 -8.37
CA ASP A 206 -37.92 31.74 -7.60
C ASP A 206 -37.14 30.64 -8.35
N HIS A 207 -37.11 30.72 -9.68
CA HIS A 207 -36.25 29.86 -10.49
C HIS A 207 -34.81 30.37 -10.45
N LYS A 208 -33.86 29.44 -10.32
CA LYS A 208 -32.42 29.74 -10.34
C LYS A 208 -31.98 30.07 -11.76
N VAL A 209 -31.84 31.37 -12.04
CA VAL A 209 -31.46 31.91 -13.36
C VAL A 209 -29.96 31.87 -13.63
N ALA A 210 -29.11 31.85 -12.59
CA ALA A 210 -27.67 31.77 -12.77
C ALA A 210 -26.93 31.19 -11.55
N ILE A 211 -25.71 30.69 -11.76
CA ILE A 211 -24.82 30.20 -10.69
C ILE A 211 -23.33 30.39 -11.00
N ARG A 212 -22.61 31.03 -10.08
CA ARG A 212 -21.14 31.10 -10.05
C ARG A 212 -20.63 30.19 -8.95
N LYS A 213 -19.93 29.13 -9.34
CA LYS A 213 -19.26 28.25 -8.38
C LYS A 213 -18.02 28.97 -7.85
N TRP A 214 -17.87 29.05 -6.51
CA TRP A 214 -16.58 29.34 -5.85
C TRP A 214 -15.39 28.72 -6.59
N GLY A 215 -14.31 29.49 -6.73
CA GLY A 215 -13.14 29.16 -7.57
C GLY A 215 -13.29 29.60 -9.03
N SER A 216 -14.51 29.63 -9.60
CA SER A 216 -14.78 30.25 -10.90
C SER A 216 -14.94 31.77 -10.76
N ARG A 217 -14.36 32.52 -11.70
CA ARG A 217 -14.63 33.96 -11.86
C ARG A 217 -15.95 34.22 -12.62
N GLN A 218 -16.32 33.33 -13.55
CA GLN A 218 -17.50 33.44 -14.41
C GLN A 218 -18.77 32.86 -13.76
N MET A 219 -19.91 33.48 -14.06
CA MET A 219 -21.26 33.06 -13.70
C MET A 219 -21.85 32.24 -14.86
N LYS A 220 -22.51 31.10 -14.58
CA LYS A 220 -23.18 30.30 -15.61
C LYS A 220 -24.69 30.61 -15.61
N PRO A 221 -25.29 31.04 -16.75
CA PRO A 221 -26.73 31.21 -16.88
C PRO A 221 -27.44 29.85 -16.95
N LEU A 222 -28.72 29.83 -16.59
CA LEU A 222 -29.57 28.64 -16.55
C LEU A 222 -30.94 28.95 -17.14
N GLY A 223 -31.42 28.08 -18.04
CA GLY A 223 -32.79 28.05 -18.50
C GLY A 223 -33.02 28.47 -19.95
N THR A 224 -32.73 27.58 -20.91
CA THR A 224 -33.55 27.42 -22.12
C THR A 224 -33.42 25.99 -22.61
N PRO A 225 -34.48 25.17 -22.62
CA PRO A 225 -34.60 24.01 -23.49
C PRO A 225 -35.00 24.47 -24.90
N ASP A 226 -34.37 23.92 -25.94
CA ASP A 226 -34.42 24.48 -27.31
C ASP A 226 -35.79 24.41 -28.02
N HIS A 227 -36.81 23.79 -27.41
CA HIS A 227 -38.09 23.46 -28.02
C HIS A 227 -39.29 24.34 -27.59
N LEU A 228 -39.08 25.43 -26.85
CA LEU A 228 -40.12 26.44 -26.56
C LEU A 228 -39.70 27.87 -26.92
N ARG A 229 -39.29 28.04 -28.19
CA ARG A 229 -39.62 29.28 -28.90
C ARG A 229 -41.14 29.27 -29.15
N GLU A 230 -41.81 30.39 -28.84
CA GLU A 230 -43.21 30.71 -29.22
C GLU A 230 -44.34 29.87 -28.56
N PHE A 231 -45.59 30.33 -28.40
CA PHE A 231 -46.06 31.69 -28.03
C PHE A 231 -47.35 31.63 -27.16
N VAL A 232 -47.63 32.75 -26.49
CA VAL A 232 -48.64 33.12 -25.46
C VAL A 232 -50.14 32.87 -25.81
N LEU A 233 -51.05 32.70 -24.82
CA LEU A 233 -52.29 33.50 -24.57
C LEU A 233 -53.23 32.98 -23.42
N TYR A 234 -54.09 33.89 -22.91
CA TYR A 234 -54.96 33.95 -21.70
C TYR A 234 -55.83 32.74 -21.23
N GLY A 235 -56.21 32.79 -19.93
CA GLY A 235 -57.52 32.27 -19.43
C GLY A 235 -57.55 31.89 -17.92
N PRO A 236 -58.44 32.47 -17.07
CA PRO A 236 -58.53 32.15 -15.64
C PRO A 236 -59.71 31.23 -15.26
N GLY A 237 -59.56 30.42 -14.20
CA GLY A 237 -60.64 29.59 -13.65
C GLY A 237 -60.34 28.99 -12.27
N SER A 238 -61.32 29.08 -11.37
CA SER A 238 -61.36 28.53 -10.00
C SER A 238 -62.00 27.11 -10.00
N ILE A 239 -62.26 26.35 -8.92
CA ILE A 239 -62.20 26.54 -7.46
C ILE A 239 -62.21 25.14 -6.75
N SER A 240 -61.66 25.03 -5.52
CA SER A 240 -61.98 24.00 -4.49
C SER A 240 -61.76 22.48 -4.82
N GLN A 241 -61.81 21.48 -3.92
CA GLN A 241 -61.54 21.37 -2.46
C GLN A 241 -61.39 19.87 -2.05
N HIS A 242 -60.57 19.59 -1.00
CA HIS A 242 -60.65 18.45 -0.04
C HIS A 242 -60.67 16.96 -0.53
N GLN A 243 -60.34 15.92 0.27
CA GLN A 243 -59.35 15.69 1.35
C GLN A 243 -59.32 14.17 1.72
N PHE A 244 -58.26 13.68 2.41
CA PHE A 244 -58.20 12.41 3.20
C PHE A 244 -58.32 11.04 2.45
N HIS A 245 -57.88 9.88 2.99
CA HIS A 245 -56.68 9.50 3.79
C HIS A 245 -56.43 7.96 3.72
N PHE A 246 -55.34 7.45 4.33
CA PHE A 246 -55.01 6.07 4.83
C PHE A 246 -55.91 4.84 4.47
N SER A 247 -55.44 3.57 4.34
CA SER A 247 -54.11 2.91 4.36
C SER A 247 -54.25 1.37 4.14
N THR A 248 -53.13 0.65 4.10
CA THR A 248 -52.89 -0.78 4.48
C THR A 248 -53.37 -1.97 3.59
N THR A 249 -52.39 -2.84 3.36
CA THR A 249 -52.29 -4.19 2.72
C THR A 249 -52.53 -5.36 3.72
N PRO A 250 -52.23 -6.68 3.46
CA PRO A 250 -51.86 -7.46 2.24
C PRO A 250 -52.57 -8.84 2.06
N THR A 251 -52.21 -9.62 1.02
CA THR A 251 -52.11 -11.13 0.96
C THR A 251 -51.64 -11.58 -0.46
N SER A 252 -51.37 -12.85 -0.81
CA SER A 252 -50.35 -13.83 -0.31
C SER A 252 -50.20 -15.05 -1.26
N ARG A 253 -49.17 -15.91 -1.08
CA ARG A 253 -48.95 -17.27 -1.70
C ARG A 253 -48.59 -17.30 -3.22
N THR A 254 -47.89 -18.29 -3.82
CA THR A 254 -47.05 -19.46 -3.38
C THR A 254 -46.09 -19.92 -4.53
N ALA A 255 -45.06 -20.75 -4.25
CA ALA A 255 -44.19 -21.45 -5.23
C ALA A 255 -44.62 -22.93 -5.46
N PRO A 256 -43.96 -23.75 -6.34
CA PRO A 256 -42.84 -24.59 -5.86
C PRO A 256 -41.77 -25.10 -6.90
N SER A 257 -40.68 -25.71 -6.36
CA SER A 257 -39.79 -26.85 -6.79
C SER A 257 -39.87 -27.56 -8.17
N THR A 258 -38.91 -28.39 -8.68
CA THR A 258 -37.45 -28.71 -8.55
C THR A 258 -37.16 -29.88 -9.55
N SER A 259 -35.90 -30.18 -9.94
CA SER A 259 -35.31 -31.56 -10.08
C SER A 259 -33.88 -31.55 -10.69
N SER A 260 -33.20 -32.71 -10.68
CA SER A 260 -31.78 -32.90 -11.03
C SER A 260 -31.50 -34.26 -11.71
N SER A 261 -30.30 -34.46 -12.26
CA SER A 261 -29.79 -35.79 -12.69
C SER A 261 -28.24 -35.86 -12.66
N HIS A 262 -27.69 -37.08 -12.63
CA HIS A 262 -26.25 -37.41 -12.61
C HIS A 262 -25.91 -38.42 -13.73
N ASN A 263 -24.62 -38.55 -14.11
CA ASN A 263 -23.99 -39.87 -14.27
C ASN A 263 -22.45 -39.88 -14.50
N LEU A 264 -21.79 -40.79 -13.77
CA LEU A 264 -20.67 -41.68 -14.15
C LEU A 264 -19.33 -41.16 -14.73
N THR A 265 -18.33 -41.07 -13.82
CA THR A 265 -16.98 -41.67 -13.85
C THR A 265 -16.18 -41.86 -15.15
N ALA A 266 -14.93 -41.37 -15.13
CA ALA A 266 -13.78 -41.95 -15.84
C ALA A 266 -12.55 -41.96 -14.91
N MET A 267 -11.67 -42.97 -15.02
CA MET A 267 -10.36 -42.97 -14.33
C MET A 267 -9.27 -42.40 -15.24
N GLY A 268 -8.98 -41.12 -15.07
CA GLY A 268 -7.72 -40.47 -15.48
C GLY A 268 -7.21 -39.62 -14.32
N ASP A 269 -6.14 -38.84 -14.55
CA ASP A 269 -5.79 -37.75 -13.62
C ASP A 269 -7.02 -36.88 -13.38
N SER A 270 -7.47 -36.79 -12.13
CA SER A 270 -8.78 -36.23 -11.81
C SER A 270 -8.77 -34.71 -11.92
N THR A 271 -9.00 -34.20 -13.13
CA THR A 271 -9.13 -32.76 -13.41
C THR A 271 -10.37 -32.20 -12.71
N GLU A 272 -10.16 -31.49 -11.60
CA GLU A 272 -11.24 -30.86 -10.84
C GLU A 272 -11.47 -29.42 -11.31
N HIS A 273 -12.72 -29.09 -11.69
CA HIS A 273 -13.08 -27.75 -12.15
C HIS A 273 -13.66 -26.91 -11.00
N HIS A 274 -13.07 -25.73 -10.80
CA HIS A 274 -13.47 -24.74 -9.81
C HIS A 274 -13.73 -23.40 -10.48
N ASP A 275 -14.67 -22.64 -9.94
CA ASP A 275 -14.96 -21.30 -10.46
C ASP A 275 -13.98 -20.28 -9.85
N ILE A 276 -13.87 -20.23 -8.52
CA ILE A 276 -12.86 -19.42 -7.81
C ILE A 276 -12.02 -20.32 -6.90
N LEU A 277 -10.70 -20.28 -7.04
CA LEU A 277 -9.76 -20.98 -6.16
C LEU A 277 -9.07 -19.98 -5.22
N VAL A 278 -9.18 -20.20 -3.92
CA VAL A 278 -8.48 -19.42 -2.88
C VAL A 278 -7.30 -20.25 -2.37
N LEU A 279 -6.11 -19.64 -2.26
CA LEU A 279 -4.90 -20.33 -1.83
C LEU A 279 -4.49 -19.88 -0.43
N GLY A 280 -4.44 -20.83 0.52
CA GLY A 280 -4.12 -20.62 1.94
C GLY A 280 -5.35 -20.36 2.81
N ALA A 281 -5.49 -21.12 3.90
CA ALA A 281 -6.50 -20.97 4.96
C ALA A 281 -5.96 -20.18 6.17
N GLY A 282 -5.04 -19.23 5.92
CA GLY A 282 -4.70 -18.19 6.89
C GLY A 282 -5.78 -17.11 6.99
N LEU A 283 -5.59 -16.16 7.90
CA LEU A 283 -6.49 -15.02 8.18
C LEU A 283 -7.00 -14.28 6.91
N SER A 284 -6.12 -14.07 5.91
CA SER A 284 -6.49 -13.48 4.60
C SER A 284 -7.46 -14.36 3.79
N GLY A 285 -7.26 -15.68 3.80
CA GLY A 285 -8.06 -16.64 3.03
C GLY A 285 -9.44 -16.84 3.66
N ILE A 286 -9.49 -16.98 4.98
CA ILE A 286 -10.74 -17.07 5.74
C ILE A 286 -11.58 -15.79 5.58
N ASN A 287 -10.96 -14.60 5.59
CA ASN A 287 -11.68 -13.37 5.28
C ASN A 287 -12.18 -13.32 3.83
N THR A 288 -11.32 -13.65 2.86
CA THR A 288 -11.67 -13.68 1.43
C THR A 288 -12.86 -14.61 1.18
N ALA A 289 -12.85 -15.81 1.74
CA ALA A 289 -13.94 -16.78 1.64
C ALA A 289 -15.26 -16.26 2.22
N HIS A 290 -15.23 -15.61 3.39
CA HIS A 290 -16.42 -14.97 3.96
C HIS A 290 -16.96 -13.85 3.05
N VAL A 291 -16.09 -12.97 2.52
CA VAL A 291 -16.54 -11.91 1.61
C VAL A 291 -17.07 -12.48 0.29
N LEU A 292 -16.49 -13.58 -0.23
CA LEU A 292 -17.04 -14.33 -1.37
C LEU A 292 -18.47 -14.82 -1.07
N SER A 293 -18.69 -15.58 0.01
CA SER A 293 -20.03 -16.03 0.43
C SER A 293 -21.04 -14.88 0.58
N GLN A 294 -20.61 -13.75 1.12
CA GLN A 294 -21.46 -12.58 1.38
C GLN A 294 -21.74 -11.70 0.15
N LYS A 295 -20.95 -11.80 -0.92
CA LYS A 295 -21.03 -10.89 -2.09
C LYS A 295 -21.28 -11.59 -3.41
N LEU A 296 -20.95 -12.88 -3.52
CA LEU A 296 -21.14 -13.74 -4.69
C LEU A 296 -21.72 -15.10 -4.24
N PRO A 297 -22.88 -15.15 -3.56
CA PRO A 297 -23.44 -16.38 -3.00
C PRO A 297 -23.82 -17.44 -4.06
N HIS A 298 -23.90 -17.05 -5.33
CA HIS A 298 -24.13 -17.92 -6.48
C HIS A 298 -22.85 -18.50 -7.09
N ARG A 299 -21.67 -18.04 -6.66
CA ARG A 299 -20.37 -18.52 -7.16
C ARG A 299 -19.85 -19.67 -6.30
N SER A 300 -19.36 -20.72 -6.96
CA SER A 300 -18.62 -21.78 -6.26
C SER A 300 -17.20 -21.31 -5.95
N TYR A 301 -16.64 -21.78 -4.83
CA TYR A 301 -15.23 -21.61 -4.56
C TYR A 301 -14.68 -22.74 -3.69
N THR A 302 -13.35 -22.86 -3.66
CA THR A 302 -12.63 -23.83 -2.83
C THR A 302 -11.34 -23.20 -2.31
N ILE A 303 -11.00 -23.47 -1.05
CA ILE A 303 -9.78 -23.01 -0.40
C ILE A 303 -8.81 -24.19 -0.35
N LEU A 304 -7.63 -24.08 -0.94
CA LEU A 304 -6.56 -25.06 -0.79
C LEU A 304 -5.60 -24.61 0.32
N GLU A 305 -5.34 -25.48 1.29
CA GLU A 305 -4.34 -25.27 2.34
C GLU A 305 -3.27 -26.36 2.22
N ALA A 306 -2.00 -25.96 2.19
CA ALA A 306 -0.87 -26.88 2.10
C ALA A 306 -0.65 -27.63 3.42
N GLN A 307 -0.95 -26.99 4.55
CA GLN A 307 -0.91 -27.59 5.89
C GLN A 307 -2.07 -28.56 6.14
N SER A 308 -1.94 -29.36 7.19
CA SER A 308 -2.98 -30.29 7.67
C SER A 308 -4.14 -29.60 8.42
N ALA A 309 -4.02 -28.32 8.78
CA ALA A 309 -4.99 -27.57 9.57
C ALA A 309 -4.92 -26.04 9.36
N ILE A 310 -5.86 -25.30 9.94
CA ILE A 310 -6.06 -23.84 9.75
C ILE A 310 -5.00 -23.02 10.51
N GLY A 311 -4.68 -21.83 10.02
CA GLY A 311 -3.95 -20.80 10.79
C GLY A 311 -2.81 -20.12 10.04
N GLY A 312 -2.21 -20.81 9.05
CA GLY A 312 -1.04 -20.33 8.33
C GLY A 312 0.10 -19.95 9.29
N THR A 313 0.53 -18.69 9.24
CA THR A 313 1.62 -18.13 10.05
C THR A 313 1.46 -18.42 11.55
N TRP A 314 0.23 -18.43 12.06
CA TRP A 314 -0.09 -18.64 13.49
C TRP A 314 -0.02 -20.09 13.95
N ARG A 315 0.07 -21.05 13.02
CA ARG A 315 0.34 -22.47 13.32
C ARG A 315 1.75 -22.90 12.90
N PHE A 316 2.39 -22.14 12.02
CA PHE A 316 3.71 -22.45 11.47
C PHE A 316 4.87 -22.05 12.39
N PHE A 317 4.89 -20.83 12.94
CA PHE A 317 5.93 -20.44 13.89
C PHE A 317 5.59 -20.93 15.30
N GLN A 318 6.51 -21.64 15.94
CA GLN A 318 6.33 -22.26 17.26
C GLN A 318 7.39 -21.84 18.29
N TYR A 319 8.20 -20.82 17.98
CA TYR A 319 9.19 -20.29 18.94
C TYR A 319 8.50 -19.63 20.15
N PRO A 320 9.09 -19.67 21.36
CA PRO A 320 8.42 -19.25 22.58
C PRO A 320 8.08 -17.76 22.57
N GLY A 321 6.93 -17.43 23.17
CA GLY A 321 6.38 -16.08 23.20
C GLY A 321 5.70 -15.61 21.91
N PHE A 322 5.59 -16.43 20.85
CA PHE A 322 5.03 -16.01 19.56
C PHE A 322 3.56 -15.55 19.63
N ARG A 323 3.32 -14.34 19.12
CA ARG A 323 2.13 -13.52 19.38
C ARG A 323 1.91 -12.46 18.30
N SER A 324 0.74 -11.85 18.28
CA SER A 324 0.47 -10.66 17.46
C SER A 324 1.19 -9.41 18.00
N ASP A 325 1.83 -8.66 17.12
CA ASP A 325 2.35 -7.30 17.38
C ASP A 325 1.30 -6.19 17.13
N SER A 326 0.06 -6.61 16.86
CA SER A 326 -1.06 -5.77 16.44
C SER A 326 -2.30 -6.09 17.29
N PHE A 327 -3.12 -5.10 17.64
CA PHE A 327 -4.33 -5.34 18.44
C PHE A 327 -5.38 -6.15 17.66
N MET A 328 -5.83 -7.29 18.20
CA MET A 328 -6.86 -8.18 17.63
C MET A 328 -8.22 -7.52 17.37
N THR A 329 -8.47 -6.34 17.94
CA THR A 329 -9.63 -5.50 17.60
C THR A 329 -9.56 -4.99 16.15
N ALA A 330 -8.38 -4.60 15.66
CA ALA A 330 -8.15 -4.18 14.28
C ALA A 330 -7.54 -5.28 13.40
N PHE A 331 -6.73 -6.16 13.99
CA PHE A 331 -6.09 -7.29 13.32
C PHE A 331 -7.04 -8.49 13.13
N GLY A 332 -8.08 -8.65 13.95
CA GLY A 332 -9.09 -9.69 13.79
C GLY A 332 -9.93 -9.55 12.52
N LEU A 333 -10.71 -10.59 12.22
CA LEU A 333 -11.70 -10.60 11.15
C LEU A 333 -12.79 -9.55 11.42
N PRO A 334 -13.10 -8.64 10.47
CA PRO A 334 -14.05 -7.55 10.69
C PRO A 334 -15.51 -8.02 10.88
N TRP A 335 -15.80 -9.29 10.62
CA TRP A 335 -17.10 -9.94 10.76
C TRP A 335 -17.18 -10.96 11.91
N TYR A 336 -16.05 -11.33 12.53
CA TYR A 336 -16.01 -12.17 13.73
C TYR A 336 -15.27 -11.44 14.87
N PRO A 337 -15.95 -10.59 15.65
CA PRO A 337 -15.32 -9.74 16.66
C PRO A 337 -14.47 -10.48 17.70
N TRP A 338 -13.25 -10.01 17.95
CA TRP A 338 -12.37 -10.55 19.00
C TRP A 338 -12.98 -10.36 20.40
N ARG A 339 -13.23 -11.46 21.11
CA ARG A 339 -14.05 -11.46 22.34
C ARG A 339 -13.26 -11.26 23.64
N HIS A 340 -11.97 -11.64 23.67
CA HIS A 340 -11.16 -11.68 24.89
C HIS A 340 -10.92 -10.28 25.48
N LYS A 341 -10.39 -10.23 26.71
CA LYS A 341 -10.12 -8.97 27.43
C LYS A 341 -8.82 -8.30 26.97
N HIS A 342 -7.78 -9.09 26.72
CA HIS A 342 -6.52 -8.68 26.13
C HIS A 342 -6.63 -8.52 24.61
N LYS A 343 -5.71 -7.75 24.03
CA LYS A 343 -5.69 -7.37 22.61
C LYS A 343 -4.51 -7.93 21.81
N MET A 344 -3.39 -8.29 22.44
CA MET A 344 -2.30 -8.98 21.75
C MET A 344 -2.42 -10.45 22.10
N ALA A 345 -2.93 -11.24 21.14
CA ALA A 345 -3.15 -12.66 21.33
C ALA A 345 -1.89 -13.48 21.04
N GLN A 346 -1.73 -14.60 21.74
CA GLN A 346 -0.72 -15.60 21.41
C GLN A 346 -1.13 -16.41 20.18
N ALA A 347 -0.15 -17.07 19.55
CA ALA A 347 -0.36 -17.83 18.31
C ALA A 347 -1.50 -18.87 18.40
N GLY A 348 -1.56 -19.62 19.51
CA GLY A 348 -2.62 -20.61 19.78
C GLY A 348 -4.02 -20.00 19.82
N GLU A 349 -4.21 -18.90 20.56
CA GLU A 349 -5.50 -18.21 20.65
C GLU A 349 -5.97 -17.66 19.29
N ILE A 350 -5.04 -17.26 18.41
CA ILE A 350 -5.34 -16.80 17.05
C ILE A 350 -5.76 -17.98 16.16
N VAL A 351 -5.17 -19.17 16.35
CA VAL A 351 -5.60 -20.40 15.68
C VAL A 351 -7.00 -20.80 16.15
N GLU A 352 -7.26 -20.88 17.46
CA GLU A 352 -8.57 -21.18 18.04
C GLU A 352 -9.66 -20.23 17.52
N TYR A 353 -9.38 -18.93 17.52
CA TYR A 353 -10.25 -17.89 16.97
C TYR A 353 -10.53 -18.04 15.46
N LEU A 354 -9.57 -18.53 14.67
CA LEU A 354 -9.76 -18.81 13.25
C LEU A 354 -10.60 -20.08 13.02
N GLU A 355 -10.40 -21.11 13.83
CA GLU A 355 -11.22 -22.33 13.82
C GLU A 355 -12.69 -21.98 14.18
N GLU A 356 -12.93 -21.23 15.27
CA GLU A 356 -14.25 -20.71 15.64
C GLU A 356 -14.90 -19.90 14.50
N ALA A 357 -14.15 -18.98 13.88
CA ALA A 357 -14.68 -18.10 12.84
C ALA A 357 -15.07 -18.87 11.57
N VAL A 358 -14.34 -19.95 11.25
CA VAL A 358 -14.62 -20.83 10.12
C VAL A 358 -15.90 -21.63 10.33
N ASP A 359 -16.09 -22.17 11.54
CA ASP A 359 -17.29 -22.95 11.85
C ASP A 359 -18.52 -22.03 11.99
N ALA A 360 -18.38 -20.87 12.63
CA ALA A 360 -19.44 -19.86 12.75
C ALA A 360 -19.87 -19.27 11.39
N ALA A 361 -19.02 -19.33 10.36
CA ALA A 361 -19.33 -18.89 9.00
C ALA A 361 -19.66 -20.03 8.02
N GLY A 362 -19.68 -21.30 8.46
CA GLY A 362 -19.94 -22.46 7.61
C GLY A 362 -18.88 -22.68 6.51
N LEU A 363 -17.64 -22.26 6.76
CA LEU A 363 -16.54 -22.30 5.79
C LEU A 363 -15.75 -23.61 5.81
N ARG A 364 -15.95 -24.47 6.82
CA ARG A 364 -15.20 -25.70 7.05
C ARG A 364 -15.12 -26.60 5.80
N ASP A 365 -16.27 -26.89 5.20
CA ASP A 365 -16.41 -27.75 4.01
C ASP A 365 -15.89 -27.10 2.71
N LYS A 366 -15.42 -25.84 2.76
CA LYS A 366 -14.76 -25.16 1.64
C LYS A 366 -13.24 -25.33 1.66
N ILE A 367 -12.67 -25.86 2.75
CA ILE A 367 -11.21 -25.97 2.94
C ILE A 367 -10.75 -27.40 2.64
N ARG A 368 -9.77 -27.53 1.74
CA ARG A 368 -9.04 -28.75 1.45
C ARG A 368 -7.63 -28.66 2.02
N PHE A 369 -7.40 -29.34 3.14
CA PHE A 369 -6.09 -29.45 3.78
C PHE A 369 -5.17 -30.40 2.99
N ARG A 370 -3.85 -30.25 3.20
CA ARG A 370 -2.80 -31.04 2.51
C ARG A 370 -2.97 -31.01 0.99
N HIS A 371 -3.24 -29.81 0.46
CA HIS A 371 -3.31 -29.51 -0.97
C HIS A 371 -2.34 -28.35 -1.28
N LYS A 372 -1.07 -28.68 -1.57
CA LYS A 372 -0.03 -27.71 -1.87
C LYS A 372 0.02 -27.44 -3.38
N MET A 373 -0.29 -26.22 -3.80
CA MET A 373 -0.06 -25.80 -5.19
C MET A 373 1.44 -25.86 -5.51
N LEU A 374 1.78 -26.44 -6.67
CA LEU A 374 3.16 -26.62 -7.16
C LEU A 374 3.49 -25.68 -8.32
N ALA A 375 2.53 -25.47 -9.22
CA ALA A 375 2.64 -24.63 -10.40
C ALA A 375 1.25 -24.16 -10.85
N CYS A 376 1.21 -23.05 -11.58
CA CYS A 376 -0.01 -22.55 -12.22
C CYS A 376 0.32 -21.93 -13.58
N GLU A 377 -0.54 -22.22 -14.56
CA GLU A 377 -0.43 -21.72 -15.94
C GLU A 377 -1.79 -21.24 -16.41
N TRP A 378 -1.85 -20.01 -16.92
CA TRP A 378 -3.01 -19.53 -17.67
C TRP A 378 -2.95 -19.99 -19.12
N ARG A 379 -4.09 -20.45 -19.63
CA ARG A 379 -4.30 -20.83 -21.03
C ARG A 379 -5.27 -19.85 -21.68
N THR A 380 -4.79 -19.03 -22.62
CA THR A 380 -5.57 -17.96 -23.26
C THR A 380 -6.58 -18.51 -24.27
N ASP A 381 -6.33 -19.66 -24.85
CA ASP A 381 -7.27 -20.43 -25.67
C ASP A 381 -8.37 -21.10 -24.84
N GLU A 382 -8.02 -21.68 -23.68
CA GLU A 382 -8.98 -22.33 -22.77
C GLU A 382 -9.71 -21.35 -21.82
N GLN A 383 -9.20 -20.12 -21.69
CA GLN A 383 -9.72 -19.04 -20.82
C GLN A 383 -9.76 -19.37 -19.32
N HIS A 384 -8.84 -20.20 -18.84
CA HIS A 384 -8.74 -20.57 -17.42
C HIS A 384 -7.31 -20.90 -16.96
N TRP A 385 -7.11 -20.89 -15.63
CA TRP A 385 -5.90 -21.38 -14.99
C TRP A 385 -5.90 -22.91 -14.89
N ARG A 386 -4.87 -23.56 -15.43
CA ARG A 386 -4.47 -24.92 -15.08
C ARG A 386 -3.48 -24.87 -13.90
N ILE A 387 -3.72 -25.70 -12.90
CA ILE A 387 -3.02 -25.65 -11.62
C ILE A 387 -2.58 -27.06 -11.21
N GLU A 388 -1.30 -27.25 -10.94
CA GLU A 388 -0.79 -28.49 -10.36
C GLU A 388 -0.82 -28.41 -8.83
N VAL A 389 -1.37 -29.45 -8.20
CA VAL A 389 -1.51 -29.55 -6.74
C VAL A 389 -0.93 -30.88 -6.27
N ASP A 390 0.00 -30.84 -5.32
CA ASP A 390 0.37 -32.00 -4.52
C ASP A 390 -0.67 -32.22 -3.43
N SER A 391 -1.17 -33.45 -3.33
CA SER A 391 -2.17 -33.87 -2.37
C SER A 391 -1.76 -35.22 -1.78
N ASP A 392 -1.18 -35.19 -0.58
CA ASP A 392 -0.59 -36.34 0.11
C ASP A 392 0.39 -37.16 -0.78
N GLY A 393 1.23 -36.47 -1.56
CA GLY A 393 2.21 -37.06 -2.48
C GLY A 393 1.66 -37.38 -3.88
N GLN A 394 0.35 -37.18 -4.12
CA GLN A 394 -0.28 -37.39 -5.42
C GLN A 394 -0.43 -36.05 -6.14
N ARG A 395 0.08 -35.94 -7.38
CA ARG A 395 -0.22 -34.80 -8.24
C ARG A 395 -1.66 -34.86 -8.73
N LYS A 396 -2.34 -33.72 -8.73
CA LYS A 396 -3.69 -33.52 -9.26
C LYS A 396 -3.70 -32.26 -10.12
N THR A 397 -4.52 -32.25 -11.18
CA THR A 397 -4.79 -31.04 -11.97
C THR A 397 -6.08 -30.39 -11.47
N PHE A 398 -5.99 -29.10 -11.14
CA PHE A 398 -7.13 -28.25 -10.83
C PHE A 398 -7.29 -27.22 -11.95
N ILE A 399 -8.53 -26.96 -12.37
CA ILE A 399 -8.88 -25.89 -13.31
C ILE A 399 -9.61 -24.80 -12.53
N ALA A 400 -9.24 -23.53 -12.71
CA ALA A 400 -9.86 -22.39 -12.03
C ALA A 400 -10.14 -21.24 -13.00
N ASN A 401 -11.38 -20.72 -13.01
CA ASN A 401 -11.67 -19.51 -13.78
C ASN A 401 -10.94 -18.30 -13.17
N PHE A 402 -10.92 -18.17 -11.84
CA PHE A 402 -10.22 -17.10 -11.12
C PHE A 402 -9.43 -17.64 -9.92
N VAL A 403 -8.24 -17.08 -9.64
CA VAL A 403 -7.38 -17.46 -8.51
C VAL A 403 -7.18 -16.28 -7.56
N ILE A 404 -7.31 -16.50 -6.25
CA ILE A 404 -7.02 -15.52 -5.20
C ILE A 404 -5.97 -16.07 -4.24
N SER A 405 -4.75 -15.57 -4.37
CA SER A 405 -3.60 -15.95 -3.54
C SER A 405 -3.63 -15.27 -2.16
N CYS A 406 -3.96 -16.03 -1.12
CA CYS A 406 -3.98 -15.60 0.28
C CYS A 406 -2.85 -16.20 1.14
N VAL A 407 -1.85 -16.85 0.51
CA VAL A 407 -0.75 -17.61 1.15
C VAL A 407 0.26 -16.79 1.97
N GLY A 408 0.01 -15.49 2.19
CA GLY A 408 0.96 -14.58 2.83
C GLY A 408 2.11 -14.19 1.90
N TYR A 409 3.23 -13.79 2.51
CA TYR A 409 4.39 -13.21 1.79
C TYR A 409 5.75 -13.74 2.28
N TYR A 410 5.76 -14.87 2.98
CA TYR A 410 6.96 -15.50 3.54
C TYR A 410 7.11 -16.94 3.03
N ALA A 411 8.35 -17.38 2.79
CA ALA A 411 8.64 -18.79 2.62
C ALA A 411 8.64 -19.52 3.97
N TYR A 412 8.08 -20.73 4.01
CA TYR A 412 8.11 -21.61 5.18
C TYR A 412 9.27 -22.62 5.10
N ASP A 413 9.66 -22.99 3.88
CA ASP A 413 10.80 -23.86 3.54
C ASP A 413 12.14 -23.11 3.39
N LYS A 414 12.15 -21.77 3.47
CA LYS A 414 13.34 -20.95 3.26
C LYS A 414 13.46 -19.79 4.24
N ALA A 415 14.58 -19.72 4.94
CA ALA A 415 14.95 -18.62 5.83
C ALA A 415 15.65 -17.47 5.09
N PHE A 416 15.81 -16.31 5.72
CA PHE A 416 16.56 -15.20 5.14
C PHE A 416 18.07 -15.51 5.06
N PRO A 417 18.70 -15.53 3.87
CA PRO A 417 20.09 -15.95 3.71
C PRO A 417 21.05 -14.95 4.39
N THR A 418 21.61 -15.40 5.52
CA THR A 418 22.47 -14.63 6.41
C THR A 418 23.75 -15.42 6.72
N THR A 419 24.88 -14.93 6.26
CA THR A 419 26.20 -15.51 6.59
C THR A 419 26.62 -15.04 7.97
N ILE A 420 26.83 -15.99 8.89
CA ILE A 420 27.41 -15.76 10.22
C ILE A 420 28.78 -16.46 10.22
N PRO A 421 29.91 -15.72 10.30
CA PRO A 421 31.25 -16.31 10.26
C PRO A 421 31.46 -17.32 11.40
N GLY A 422 32.16 -18.41 11.13
CA GLY A 422 32.48 -19.45 12.12
C GLY A 422 31.33 -20.35 12.58
N LEU A 423 30.06 -20.04 12.27
CA LEU A 423 28.88 -20.69 12.88
C LEU A 423 28.87 -22.24 12.78
N LYS A 424 29.42 -22.81 11.71
CA LYS A 424 29.56 -24.27 11.52
C LYS A 424 30.51 -24.95 12.52
N GLY A 425 31.36 -24.18 13.21
CA GLY A 425 32.31 -24.65 14.23
C GLY A 425 31.85 -24.44 15.67
N PHE A 426 30.62 -23.96 15.88
CA PHE A 426 30.03 -23.89 17.22
C PHE A 426 29.81 -25.30 17.78
N GLY A 427 30.20 -25.52 19.04
CA GLY A 427 30.05 -26.80 19.74
C GLY A 427 28.73 -26.94 20.51
N GLY A 428 27.97 -25.85 20.67
CA GLY A 428 26.61 -25.84 21.20
C GLY A 428 25.55 -25.96 20.10
N GLN A 429 24.29 -25.72 20.47
CA GLN A 429 23.15 -25.88 19.54
C GLN A 429 22.82 -24.59 18.79
N VAL A 430 22.66 -24.66 17.47
CA VAL A 430 22.16 -23.54 16.65
C VAL A 430 20.67 -23.74 16.37
N VAL A 431 19.86 -22.73 16.64
CA VAL A 431 18.39 -22.77 16.51
C VAL A 431 17.92 -21.61 15.64
N HIS A 432 17.11 -21.89 14.61
CA HIS A 432 16.49 -20.84 13.78
C HIS A 432 14.99 -20.74 14.11
N PRO A 433 14.44 -19.57 14.52
CA PRO A 433 13.04 -19.45 14.98
C PRO A 433 11.95 -19.93 14.00
N GLN A 434 12.26 -20.02 12.70
CA GLN A 434 11.38 -20.59 11.68
C GLN A 434 11.17 -22.11 11.80
N TRP A 435 12.11 -22.83 12.43
CA TRP A 435 12.09 -24.27 12.64
C TRP A 435 12.56 -24.56 14.07
N TRP A 436 11.79 -24.04 15.03
CA TRP A 436 12.09 -24.19 16.45
C TRP A 436 11.85 -25.65 16.90
N PRO A 437 12.81 -26.32 17.57
CA PRO A 437 12.59 -27.68 18.08
C PRO A 437 11.58 -27.67 19.23
N GLU A 438 10.58 -28.56 19.17
CA GLU A 438 9.52 -28.70 20.19
C GLU A 438 10.09 -29.11 21.56
N ASP A 439 11.19 -29.85 21.58
CA ASP A 439 11.86 -30.44 22.74
C ASP A 439 13.05 -29.61 23.27
N LEU A 440 13.26 -28.38 22.79
CA LEU A 440 14.39 -27.55 23.18
C LEU A 440 14.32 -27.09 24.64
N ASP A 441 14.96 -27.84 25.55
CA ASP A 441 15.31 -27.32 26.87
C ASP A 441 16.42 -26.26 26.75
N TYR A 442 16.16 -25.07 27.29
CA TYR A 442 17.11 -23.96 27.44
C TYR A 442 17.34 -23.58 28.92
N SER A 443 16.80 -24.36 29.86
CA SER A 443 16.85 -24.07 31.30
C SER A 443 18.28 -24.01 31.82
N GLY A 444 18.62 -22.93 32.53
CA GLY A 444 19.97 -22.70 33.08
C GLY A 444 21.09 -22.48 32.06
N LYS A 445 20.81 -22.50 30.75
CA LYS A 445 21.82 -22.36 29.68
C LYS A 445 22.10 -20.91 29.32
N ARG A 446 23.26 -20.65 28.70
CA ARG A 446 23.62 -19.37 28.07
C ARG A 446 23.10 -19.34 26.63
N VAL A 447 22.22 -18.40 26.32
CA VAL A 447 21.53 -18.30 25.02
C VAL A 447 21.81 -16.95 24.37
N ILE A 448 22.47 -16.93 23.21
CA ILE A 448 22.66 -15.70 22.42
C ILE A 448 21.57 -15.61 21.35
N VAL A 449 20.78 -14.54 21.36
CA VAL A 449 19.78 -14.23 20.32
C VAL A 449 20.38 -13.22 19.34
N ILE A 450 20.70 -13.68 18.13
CA ILE A 450 21.28 -12.84 17.06
C ILE A 450 20.14 -12.19 16.26
N GLY A 451 19.85 -10.92 16.55
CA GLY A 451 18.86 -10.12 15.81
C GLY A 451 18.27 -8.97 16.63
N SER A 452 17.62 -8.02 15.95
CA SER A 452 16.92 -6.87 16.57
C SER A 452 15.51 -6.61 16.03
N GLY A 453 15.02 -7.45 15.11
CA GLY A 453 13.64 -7.38 14.62
C GLY A 453 12.63 -8.02 15.57
N ALA A 454 11.34 -7.98 15.19
CA ALA A 454 10.22 -8.43 16.02
C ALA A 454 10.43 -9.83 16.64
N THR A 455 10.98 -10.80 15.89
CA THR A 455 11.30 -12.14 16.40
C THR A 455 12.22 -12.13 17.63
N ALA A 456 13.25 -11.28 17.66
CA ALA A 456 14.16 -11.16 18.80
C ALA A 456 13.45 -10.55 20.02
N ILE A 457 12.74 -9.44 19.81
CA ILE A 457 11.92 -8.76 20.84
C ILE A 457 10.81 -9.69 21.39
N THR A 458 10.32 -10.61 20.57
CA THR A 458 9.30 -11.61 20.94
C THR A 458 9.87 -12.73 21.81
N VAL A 459 11.04 -13.27 21.44
CA VAL A 459 11.60 -14.50 22.03
C VAL A 459 12.46 -14.26 23.27
N VAL A 460 13.14 -13.12 23.37
CA VAL A 460 14.04 -12.80 24.50
C VAL A 460 13.33 -12.88 25.88
N PRO A 461 12.12 -12.33 26.08
CA PRO A 461 11.41 -12.44 27.37
C PRO A 461 11.15 -13.89 27.80
N SER A 462 10.63 -14.71 26.89
CA SER A 462 10.31 -16.12 27.20
C SER A 462 11.52 -17.04 27.24
N LEU A 463 12.70 -16.57 26.83
CA LEU A 463 13.98 -17.21 27.14
C LEU A 463 14.45 -16.82 28.56
N ALA A 464 14.34 -15.55 28.94
CA ALA A 464 14.77 -15.04 30.25
C ALA A 464 14.00 -15.69 31.42
N GLU A 465 12.76 -16.13 31.20
CA GLU A 465 11.97 -16.93 32.16
C GLU A 465 12.68 -18.20 32.69
N LYS A 466 13.66 -18.77 31.97
CA LYS A 466 14.30 -20.07 32.32
C LYS A 466 15.80 -20.16 32.06
N ALA A 467 16.34 -19.40 31.12
CA ALA A 467 17.75 -19.44 30.76
C ALA A 467 18.65 -18.91 31.90
N GLY A 468 19.88 -19.43 31.99
CA GLY A 468 20.87 -18.94 32.95
C GLY A 468 21.48 -17.60 32.54
N MET A 469 21.50 -17.31 31.24
CA MET A 469 21.80 -15.99 30.67
C MET A 469 21.19 -15.88 29.27
N VAL A 470 20.60 -14.73 28.94
CA VAL A 470 20.12 -14.38 27.60
C VAL A 470 20.84 -13.12 27.12
N THR A 471 21.65 -13.25 26.07
CA THR A 471 22.30 -12.10 25.44
C THR A 471 21.64 -11.78 24.11
N MET A 472 20.95 -10.65 24.02
CA MET A 472 20.42 -10.14 22.75
C MET A 472 21.54 -9.43 21.97
N LEU A 473 22.13 -10.10 20.99
CA LEU A 473 23.20 -9.57 20.16
C LEU A 473 22.65 -8.93 18.87
N GLN A 474 22.88 -7.63 18.70
CA GLN A 474 22.41 -6.86 17.55
C GLN A 474 23.51 -6.03 16.88
N ARG A 475 23.56 -6.09 15.54
CA ARG A 475 24.44 -5.22 14.72
C ARG A 475 23.86 -3.81 14.51
N SER A 476 22.56 -3.65 14.72
CA SER A 476 21.84 -2.40 14.42
C SER A 476 20.61 -2.33 15.32
N PRO A 477 20.46 -1.28 16.15
CA PRO A 477 19.28 -1.05 16.96
C PRO A 477 17.97 -1.06 16.16
N SER A 478 16.87 -1.26 16.87
CA SER A 478 15.51 -1.08 16.37
C SER A 478 14.67 -0.25 17.34
N PHE A 479 13.67 0.46 16.83
CA PHE A 479 12.67 1.10 17.68
C PHE A 479 11.74 0.03 18.27
N VAL A 480 11.62 0.01 19.60
CA VAL A 480 10.72 -0.85 20.37
C VAL A 480 9.65 0.02 21.04
N ILE A 481 8.38 -0.39 20.99
CA ILE A 481 7.27 0.30 21.65
C ILE A 481 6.45 -0.64 22.52
N SER A 482 6.28 -0.30 23.80
CA SER A 482 5.34 -1.00 24.66
C SER A 482 3.93 -0.49 24.43
N ARG A 483 2.94 -1.38 24.34
CA ARG A 483 1.52 -1.01 24.42
C ARG A 483 0.77 -1.98 25.35
N PRO A 484 -0.14 -1.47 26.20
CA PRO A 484 -0.85 -2.33 27.14
C PRO A 484 -1.79 -3.28 26.39
N THR A 485 -1.86 -4.54 26.83
CA THR A 485 -2.74 -5.54 26.19
C THR A 485 -4.20 -5.32 26.55
N THR A 486 -4.49 -4.68 27.68
CA THR A 486 -5.85 -4.39 28.16
C THR A 486 -6.11 -2.88 28.22
N SER A 487 -7.38 -2.49 28.38
CA SER A 487 -7.76 -1.07 28.51
C SER A 487 -8.99 -0.92 29.40
N SER A 488 -8.90 -0.01 30.37
CA SER A 488 -10.01 0.32 31.27
C SER A 488 -11.16 1.03 30.53
N LEU A 489 -10.85 1.84 29.52
CA LEU A 489 -11.86 2.47 28.66
C LEU A 489 -12.63 1.43 27.84
N ASP A 490 -11.92 0.45 27.27
CA ASP A 490 -12.52 -0.62 26.47
C ASP A 490 -13.37 -1.56 27.36
N SER A 491 -12.91 -1.81 28.59
CA SER A 491 -13.67 -2.55 29.60
C SER A 491 -14.94 -1.81 30.03
N CYS A 492 -14.87 -0.49 30.20
CA CYS A 492 -16.01 0.38 30.48
C CYS A 492 -17.02 0.36 29.31
N LEU A 493 -16.57 0.53 28.07
CA LEU A 493 -17.43 0.45 26.87
C LEU A 493 -18.10 -0.92 26.74
N LYS A 494 -17.36 -2.03 26.96
CA LYS A 494 -17.89 -3.40 26.99
C LYS A 494 -18.90 -3.64 28.14
N SER A 495 -18.88 -2.84 29.21
CA SER A 495 -19.78 -2.97 30.36
C SER A 495 -21.01 -2.05 30.29
N LEU A 496 -20.99 -0.98 29.51
CA LEU A 496 -22.07 0.02 29.43
C LEU A 496 -22.92 -0.08 28.16
N LEU A 497 -22.42 -0.69 27.10
CA LEU A 497 -23.03 -0.67 25.77
C LEU A 497 -23.27 -2.09 25.23
N PRO A 498 -24.30 -2.31 24.38
CA PRO A 498 -24.48 -3.57 23.67
C PRO A 498 -23.22 -3.98 22.89
N PHE A 499 -22.90 -5.27 22.89
CA PHE A 499 -21.65 -5.83 22.36
C PHE A 499 -21.23 -5.28 20.98
N SER A 500 -22.18 -5.18 20.04
CA SER A 500 -21.94 -4.66 18.68
C SER A 500 -21.52 -3.18 18.67
N LEU A 501 -22.16 -2.34 19.50
CA LEU A 501 -21.82 -0.92 19.62
C LEU A 501 -20.51 -0.71 20.38
N ALA A 502 -20.30 -1.46 21.47
CA ALA A 502 -19.04 -1.45 22.22
C ALA A 502 -17.87 -1.84 21.31
N TYR A 503 -17.99 -2.93 20.56
CA TYR A 503 -16.95 -3.38 19.63
C TYR A 503 -16.74 -2.39 18.48
N TRP A 504 -17.79 -1.82 17.90
CA TRP A 504 -17.68 -0.83 16.82
C TRP A 504 -16.92 0.43 17.28
N LEU A 505 -17.21 0.95 18.48
CA LEU A 505 -16.49 2.08 19.06
C LEU A 505 -15.03 1.74 19.38
N ILE A 506 -14.76 0.54 19.90
CA ILE A 506 -13.41 0.05 20.19
C ILE A 506 -12.58 -0.12 18.91
N TYR A 507 -13.17 -0.74 17.87
CA TYR A 507 -12.58 -0.90 16.55
C TYR A 507 -12.16 0.46 15.97
N TRP A 508 -13.08 1.42 15.88
CA TRP A 508 -12.78 2.72 15.30
C TRP A 508 -11.80 3.55 16.15
N LYS A 509 -11.83 3.44 17.48
CA LYS A 509 -10.82 4.04 18.37
C LYS A 509 -9.42 3.48 18.10
N ASP A 510 -9.28 2.16 18.04
CA ASP A 510 -7.98 1.51 17.87
C ASP A 510 -7.43 1.74 16.46
N VAL A 511 -8.26 1.60 15.43
CA VAL A 511 -7.92 1.91 14.03
C VAL A 511 -7.57 3.39 13.86
N PHE A 512 -8.31 4.31 14.47
CA PHE A 512 -7.98 5.73 14.44
C PHE A 512 -6.62 6.00 15.11
N LEU A 513 -6.37 5.44 16.29
CA LEU A 513 -5.11 5.63 17.01
C LEU A 513 -3.91 5.05 16.25
N GLU A 514 -4.06 3.86 15.67
CA GLU A 514 -3.03 3.20 14.85
C GLU A 514 -2.71 4.02 13.59
N VAL A 515 -3.74 4.40 12.82
CA VAL A 515 -3.57 5.20 11.60
C VAL A 515 -3.02 6.59 11.93
N PHE A 516 -3.53 7.26 12.97
CA PHE A 516 -3.03 8.56 13.41
C PHE A 516 -1.56 8.50 13.83
N SER A 517 -1.19 7.56 14.70
CA SER A 517 0.20 7.40 15.15
C SER A 517 1.11 7.05 13.98
N THR A 518 0.66 6.20 13.05
CA THR A 518 1.46 5.84 11.86
C THR A 518 1.66 7.03 10.93
N GLN A 519 0.62 7.82 10.67
CA GLN A 519 0.74 9.03 9.84
C GLN A 519 1.56 10.11 10.55
N LEU A 520 1.47 10.26 11.88
CA LEU A 520 2.32 11.18 12.64
C LEU A 520 3.80 10.78 12.52
N LEU A 521 4.13 9.50 12.69
CA LEU A 521 5.50 8.99 12.62
C LEU A 521 6.09 9.03 11.20
N LEU A 522 5.27 8.84 10.15
CA LEU A 522 5.69 8.94 8.75
C LEU A 522 5.88 10.38 8.28
N ASN A 523 4.98 11.30 8.64
CA ASN A 523 5.04 12.70 8.16
C ASN A 523 5.91 13.61 9.04
N PHE A 524 6.13 13.27 10.31
CA PHE A 524 6.95 14.05 11.26
C PHE A 524 8.05 13.18 11.91
N PRO A 525 8.94 12.52 11.13
CA PRO A 525 9.83 11.48 11.64
C PRO A 525 10.82 11.94 12.71
N ALA A 526 11.23 13.21 12.71
CA ALA A 526 12.11 13.78 13.74
C ALA A 526 11.42 13.92 15.11
N LEU A 527 10.16 14.40 15.13
CA LEU A 527 9.32 14.42 16.33
C LEU A 527 9.02 13.00 16.79
N GLY A 528 8.64 12.13 15.84
CA GLY A 528 8.38 10.72 16.09
C GLY A 528 9.55 10.00 16.75
N ARG A 529 10.77 10.20 16.23
CA ARG A 529 12.01 9.72 16.83
C ARG A 529 12.15 10.19 18.27
N LYS A 530 11.98 11.48 18.55
CA LYS A 530 12.11 12.05 19.90
C LYS A 530 11.09 11.44 20.88
N VAL A 531 9.86 11.20 20.45
CA VAL A 531 8.83 10.53 21.26
C VAL A 531 9.22 9.07 21.54
N LEU A 532 9.57 8.30 20.51
CA LEU A 532 9.94 6.88 20.64
C LEU A 532 11.16 6.68 21.54
N MET A 533 12.23 7.45 21.33
CA MET A 533 13.42 7.42 22.20
C MET A 533 13.06 7.79 23.65
N GLY A 534 12.15 8.75 23.86
CA GLY A 534 11.67 9.16 25.18
C GLY A 534 10.66 8.21 25.84
N GLU A 535 9.99 7.33 25.09
CA GLU A 535 9.24 6.19 25.66
C GLU A 535 10.21 5.08 26.07
N MET A 536 11.14 4.67 25.19
CA MET A 536 12.12 3.61 25.48
C MET A 536 13.02 3.97 26.68
N GLN A 537 13.58 5.18 26.75
CA GLN A 537 14.45 5.60 27.85
C GLN A 537 13.77 5.57 29.23
N LYS A 538 12.43 5.69 29.29
CA LYS A 538 11.68 5.59 30.56
C LYS A 538 11.39 4.15 30.97
N ALA A 539 11.34 3.23 30.02
CA ALA A 539 11.07 1.82 30.25
C ALA A 539 12.35 0.99 30.49
N LEU A 540 13.53 1.53 30.16
CA LEU A 540 14.81 0.86 30.34
C LEU A 540 15.39 0.98 31.76
N PRO A 541 16.22 0.01 32.20
CA PRO A 541 17.15 0.19 33.31
C PRO A 541 18.05 1.43 33.11
N LYS A 542 18.51 2.01 34.22
CA LYS A 542 19.27 3.29 34.20
C LYS A 542 20.66 3.19 33.58
N ASP A 543 21.20 1.99 33.53
CA ASP A 543 22.53 1.60 33.07
C ASP A 543 22.55 1.21 31.57
N ILE A 544 21.39 0.96 30.95
CA ILE A 544 21.28 0.67 29.51
C ILE A 544 21.08 1.98 28.72
N ASP A 545 22.12 2.42 28.01
CA ASP A 545 22.04 3.62 27.16
C ASP A 545 21.13 3.38 25.93
N VAL A 546 20.01 4.11 25.91
CA VAL A 546 19.07 4.12 24.78
C VAL A 546 19.75 4.50 23.46
N ASN A 547 20.83 5.30 23.50
CA ASN A 547 21.55 5.78 22.33
C ASN A 547 22.45 4.70 21.70
N VAL A 548 22.94 3.74 22.49
CA VAL A 548 23.70 2.58 22.00
C VAL A 548 22.77 1.44 21.57
N HIS A 549 21.69 1.19 22.32
CA HIS A 549 20.89 -0.03 22.14
C HIS A 549 19.58 0.17 21.37
N PHE A 550 19.06 1.39 21.23
CA PHE A 550 17.72 1.64 20.67
C PHE A 550 17.64 2.80 19.66
N ASN A 551 18.78 3.32 19.18
CA ASN A 551 18.88 4.48 18.29
C ASN A 551 19.27 4.09 16.85
N PRO A 552 18.33 3.60 16.01
CA PRO A 552 18.65 3.11 14.67
C PRO A 552 19.12 4.20 13.70
N ARG A 553 19.98 3.88 12.73
CA ARG A 553 20.37 4.82 11.65
C ARG A 553 19.26 5.18 10.65
N TYR A 554 18.02 4.74 10.90
CA TYR A 554 16.84 4.95 10.06
C TYR A 554 15.72 5.67 10.83
N ASN A 555 14.75 6.25 10.10
CA ASN A 555 13.58 6.95 10.64
C ASN A 555 12.42 5.99 10.93
N PRO A 556 11.49 6.32 11.86
CA PRO A 556 10.34 5.48 12.18
C PRO A 556 9.60 4.97 10.94
N PHE A 557 9.17 3.71 10.97
CA PHE A 557 8.56 2.97 9.85
C PHE A 557 9.40 2.76 8.56
N GLN A 558 10.63 3.29 8.44
CA GLN A 558 11.56 2.80 7.41
C GLN A 558 11.93 1.33 7.65
N GLN A 559 11.88 0.86 8.90
CA GLN A 559 11.69 -0.56 9.22
C GLN A 559 10.50 -0.69 10.18
N ARG A 560 9.84 -1.86 10.18
CA ARG A 560 8.67 -2.13 11.05
C ARG A 560 9.07 -1.89 12.51
N LEU A 561 8.26 -1.12 13.23
CA LEU A 561 8.45 -0.92 14.67
C LEU A 561 8.21 -2.26 15.39
N CYS A 562 9.04 -2.59 16.38
CA CYS A 562 8.81 -3.78 17.18
C CYS A 562 7.86 -3.42 18.34
N MET A 563 6.71 -4.09 18.45
CA MET A 563 5.79 -3.87 19.56
C MET A 563 5.96 -4.95 20.64
N CYS A 564 5.95 -4.54 21.91
CA CYS A 564 5.95 -5.43 23.06
C CYS A 564 4.67 -5.26 23.89
N PRO A 565 3.99 -6.35 24.30
CA PRO A 565 2.85 -6.30 25.21
C PRO A 565 3.29 -5.96 26.63
N ASP A 566 2.57 -5.06 27.30
CA ASP A 566 2.69 -4.82 28.75
C ASP A 566 4.14 -4.66 29.27
N GLU A 567 5.03 -4.07 28.45
CA GLU A 567 6.46 -3.87 28.72
C GLU A 567 7.30 -5.16 28.89
N ASP A 568 6.83 -6.33 28.44
CA ASP A 568 7.50 -7.63 28.66
C ASP A 568 8.99 -7.65 28.28
N PHE A 569 9.34 -7.07 27.13
CA PHE A 569 10.71 -6.91 26.66
C PHE A 569 11.57 -6.01 27.56
N PHE A 570 11.02 -4.91 28.08
CA PHE A 570 11.74 -4.01 28.97
C PHE A 570 11.86 -4.60 30.39
N LYS A 571 10.88 -5.41 30.81
CA LYS A 571 10.90 -6.18 32.06
C LYS A 571 11.87 -7.36 32.01
N ALA A 572 12.12 -7.93 30.84
CA ALA A 572 13.20 -8.91 30.64
C ALA A 572 14.57 -8.26 30.92
N LEU A 573 14.83 -7.07 30.34
CA LEU A 573 16.07 -6.31 30.57
C LEU A 573 16.28 -5.80 32.01
N HIS A 574 15.30 -5.94 32.91
CA HIS A 574 15.44 -5.66 34.34
C HIS A 574 15.85 -6.90 35.17
N GLN A 575 16.13 -8.04 34.53
CA GLN A 575 16.54 -9.28 35.19
C GLN A 575 18.04 -9.51 35.04
N ASP A 576 18.70 -9.96 36.12
CA ASP A 576 20.16 -10.17 36.16
C ASP A 576 20.68 -11.20 35.13
N ASN A 577 19.78 -12.00 34.54
CA ASN A 577 20.07 -13.00 33.51
C ASN A 577 19.76 -12.54 32.07
N CYS A 578 19.55 -11.25 31.81
CA CYS A 578 19.22 -10.75 30.48
C CYS A 578 19.99 -9.47 30.10
N GLU A 579 20.87 -9.53 29.10
CA GLU A 579 21.62 -8.37 28.58
C GLU A 579 21.31 -8.08 27.10
N ILE A 580 21.65 -6.85 26.66
CA ILE A 580 21.59 -6.44 25.25
C ILE A 580 22.94 -5.90 24.80
N VAL A 581 23.43 -6.36 23.66
CA VAL A 581 24.78 -6.06 23.15
C VAL A 581 24.68 -5.53 21.72
N THR A 582 25.12 -4.28 21.51
CA THR A 582 25.19 -3.67 20.18
C THR A 582 26.61 -3.78 19.63
N ASP A 583 26.89 -4.79 18.81
CA ASP A 583 28.21 -5.03 18.22
C ASP A 583 28.12 -5.86 16.92
N THR A 584 29.25 -6.04 16.24
CA THR A 584 29.42 -6.88 15.06
C THR A 584 30.18 -8.16 15.41
N ILE A 585 29.67 -9.30 14.96
CA ILE A 585 30.36 -10.59 15.04
C ILE A 585 31.67 -10.53 14.24
N GLU A 586 32.78 -10.92 14.86
CA GLU A 586 34.01 -11.25 14.14
C GLU A 586 33.95 -12.71 13.67
N THR A 587 33.82 -13.64 14.61
CA THR A 587 33.54 -15.06 14.34
C THR A 587 32.82 -15.72 15.50
N VAL A 588 31.96 -16.69 15.20
CA VAL A 588 31.53 -17.68 16.18
C VAL A 588 32.75 -18.57 16.51
N THR A 589 32.91 -18.93 17.79
CA THR A 589 33.95 -19.82 18.33
C THR A 589 33.32 -21.16 18.75
N LYS A 590 34.10 -22.09 19.30
CA LYS A 590 33.57 -23.39 19.74
C LYS A 590 32.51 -23.26 20.86
N ASP A 591 32.62 -22.22 21.67
CA ASP A 591 31.96 -22.05 22.97
C ASP A 591 31.27 -20.68 23.14
N GLY A 592 31.08 -19.96 22.04
CA GLY A 592 30.56 -18.60 22.07
C GLY A 592 30.75 -17.83 20.78
N ILE A 593 30.74 -16.50 20.88
CA ILE A 593 30.92 -15.56 19.78
C ILE A 593 32.00 -14.55 20.16
N LEU A 594 33.01 -14.38 19.32
CA LEU A 594 33.94 -13.26 19.38
C LEU A 594 33.35 -12.07 18.63
N LEU A 595 33.27 -10.93 19.30
CA LEU A 595 32.83 -9.67 18.75
C LEU A 595 34.03 -8.81 18.32
N LYS A 596 33.80 -7.88 17.40
CA LYS A 596 34.84 -6.97 16.85
C LYS A 596 35.39 -5.94 17.84
N SER A 597 34.79 -5.81 19.01
CA SER A 597 35.35 -5.12 20.19
C SER A 597 36.40 -5.94 20.95
N GLY A 598 36.57 -7.22 20.61
CA GLY A 598 37.33 -8.19 21.40
C GLY A 598 36.53 -8.84 22.55
N ARG A 599 35.30 -8.37 22.84
CA ARG A 599 34.43 -9.03 23.82
C ARG A 599 34.04 -10.43 23.30
N LYS A 600 34.28 -11.46 24.10
CA LYS A 600 33.70 -12.80 23.91
C LYS A 600 32.36 -12.87 24.64
N LEU A 601 31.34 -13.40 23.97
CA LEU A 601 30.07 -13.81 24.56
C LEU A 601 30.03 -15.33 24.59
N GLU A 602 29.84 -15.95 25.76
CA GLU A 602 29.80 -17.42 25.85
C GLU A 602 28.38 -17.95 25.61
N ALA A 603 28.26 -19.11 24.96
CA ALA A 603 26.96 -19.66 24.58
C ALA A 603 26.94 -21.18 24.60
N ASP A 604 25.80 -21.71 25.04
CA ASP A 604 25.42 -23.11 24.88
C ASP A 604 24.39 -23.26 23.73
N ILE A 605 23.60 -22.21 23.49
CA ILE A 605 22.64 -22.10 22.38
C ILE A 605 22.83 -20.76 21.64
N ILE A 606 22.78 -20.78 20.30
CA ILE A 606 22.71 -19.60 19.44
C ILE A 606 21.38 -19.60 18.68
N VAL A 607 20.53 -18.59 18.92
CA VAL A 607 19.25 -18.38 18.24
C VAL A 607 19.43 -17.37 17.11
N THR A 608 19.30 -17.80 15.86
CA THR A 608 19.50 -16.94 14.67
C THR A 608 18.19 -16.24 14.26
N ALA A 609 17.80 -15.19 14.97
CA ALA A 609 16.60 -14.38 14.69
C ALA A 609 16.80 -13.39 13.50
N THR A 610 17.33 -13.90 12.38
CA THR A 610 17.93 -13.10 11.30
C THR A 610 16.95 -12.57 10.23
N GLY A 611 15.64 -12.76 10.42
CA GLY A 611 14.60 -12.30 9.50
C GLY A 611 14.07 -13.37 8.54
N LEU A 612 13.19 -12.96 7.63
CA LEU A 612 12.35 -13.86 6.83
C LEU A 612 12.60 -13.72 5.32
N TYR A 613 12.42 -14.79 4.56
CA TYR A 613 12.52 -14.76 3.10
C TYR A 613 11.18 -14.30 2.50
N PHE A 614 11.12 -13.05 2.03
CA PHE A 614 9.95 -12.51 1.33
C PHE A 614 9.73 -13.25 0.00
N GLN A 615 8.50 -13.64 -0.32
CA GLN A 615 8.08 -14.10 -1.65
C GLN A 615 6.57 -13.93 -1.84
N LEU A 616 6.11 -13.63 -3.06
CA LEU A 616 4.68 -13.70 -3.43
C LEU A 616 4.32 -15.06 -4.01
N PHE A 617 3.03 -15.34 -4.13
CA PHE A 617 2.47 -16.57 -4.72
C PHE A 617 3.10 -17.88 -4.17
N GLY A 618 3.49 -17.89 -2.89
CA GLY A 618 4.13 -19.06 -2.28
C GLY A 618 5.50 -19.43 -2.85
N GLY A 619 6.14 -18.53 -3.61
CA GLY A 619 7.41 -18.77 -4.30
C GLY A 619 7.26 -19.31 -5.73
N MET A 620 6.04 -19.45 -6.25
CA MET A 620 5.78 -19.88 -7.63
C MET A 620 5.84 -18.70 -8.60
N THR A 621 6.48 -18.93 -9.75
CA THR A 621 6.38 -18.05 -10.93
C THR A 621 5.15 -18.49 -11.74
N PRO A 622 4.09 -17.67 -11.87
CA PRO A 622 2.94 -18.02 -12.70
C PRO A 622 3.31 -18.01 -14.17
N LEU A 623 2.78 -18.96 -14.95
CA LEU A 623 2.94 -19.00 -16.40
C LEU A 623 1.71 -18.45 -17.11
N VAL A 624 1.90 -17.86 -18.29
CA VAL A 624 0.85 -17.44 -19.22
C VAL A 624 1.24 -17.96 -20.60
N ASP A 625 0.45 -18.87 -21.16
CA ASP A 625 0.71 -19.53 -22.46
C ASP A 625 2.15 -20.09 -22.57
N GLY A 626 2.59 -20.81 -21.53
CA GLY A 626 3.93 -21.37 -21.39
C GLY A 626 5.06 -20.37 -21.09
N GLN A 627 4.79 -19.07 -21.00
CA GLN A 627 5.80 -18.05 -20.67
C GLN A 627 5.79 -17.73 -19.16
N PRO A 628 6.93 -17.77 -18.45
CA PRO A 628 7.01 -17.41 -17.04
C PRO A 628 6.90 -15.89 -16.83
N ILE A 629 6.03 -15.45 -15.92
CA ILE A 629 5.87 -14.04 -15.56
C ILE A 629 6.73 -13.72 -14.33
N GLU A 630 7.93 -13.20 -14.56
CA GLU A 630 8.86 -12.75 -13.53
C GLU A 630 8.31 -11.54 -12.76
N VAL A 631 7.61 -11.80 -11.65
CA VAL A 631 6.81 -10.82 -10.89
C VAL A 631 7.56 -9.52 -10.57
N GLY A 632 8.88 -9.58 -10.35
CA GLY A 632 9.72 -8.40 -10.09
C GLY A 632 9.92 -7.46 -11.29
N SER A 633 9.66 -7.88 -12.53
CA SER A 633 9.70 -6.99 -13.70
C SER A 633 8.36 -6.28 -13.97
N HIS A 634 7.25 -6.85 -13.49
CA HIS A 634 5.88 -6.36 -13.68
C HIS A 634 5.44 -5.41 -12.54
N TYR A 635 4.24 -4.84 -12.67
CA TYR A 635 3.68 -3.78 -11.83
C TYR A 635 2.40 -4.22 -11.11
N ALA A 636 2.16 -3.70 -9.91
CA ALA A 636 0.99 -4.02 -9.11
C ALA A 636 -0.20 -3.08 -9.40
N TRP A 637 -1.30 -3.62 -9.92
CA TRP A 637 -2.57 -2.91 -10.01
C TRP A 637 -3.25 -2.88 -8.63
N ARG A 638 -3.41 -1.68 -8.06
CA ARG A 638 -3.95 -1.41 -6.70
C ARG A 638 -3.36 -2.25 -5.57
N GLY A 639 -2.14 -2.77 -5.78
CA GLY A 639 -1.46 -3.69 -4.87
C GLY A 639 -2.06 -5.10 -4.78
N CYS A 640 -3.01 -5.49 -5.64
CA CYS A 640 -3.76 -6.76 -5.51
C CYS A 640 -3.85 -7.62 -6.79
N MET A 641 -3.41 -7.13 -7.95
CA MET A 641 -3.20 -7.90 -9.19
C MET A 641 -1.86 -7.48 -9.82
N VAL A 642 -1.30 -8.29 -10.72
CA VAL A 642 -0.04 -8.01 -11.42
C VAL A 642 -0.33 -7.79 -12.92
N ASP A 643 0.32 -6.82 -13.56
CA ASP A 643 0.17 -6.63 -15.02
C ASP A 643 0.62 -7.87 -15.81
N SER A 644 0.01 -8.08 -16.97
CA SER A 644 0.19 -9.29 -17.79
C SER A 644 -0.23 -10.63 -17.13
N VAL A 645 -0.80 -10.62 -15.91
CA VAL A 645 -1.35 -11.83 -15.26
C VAL A 645 -2.88 -11.78 -15.26
N PRO A 646 -3.57 -12.59 -16.10
CA PRO A 646 -5.03 -12.62 -16.16
C PRO A 646 -5.65 -13.40 -14.99
N ASN A 647 -6.85 -13.00 -14.55
CA ASN A 647 -7.69 -13.72 -13.58
C ASN A 647 -7.01 -14.14 -12.25
N MET A 648 -5.90 -13.51 -11.86
CA MET A 648 -5.20 -13.80 -10.61
C MET A 648 -5.09 -12.55 -9.74
N GLY A 649 -5.63 -12.65 -8.53
CA GLY A 649 -5.43 -11.68 -7.47
C GLY A 649 -4.53 -12.22 -6.36
N PHE A 650 -3.97 -11.32 -5.55
CA PHE A 650 -3.29 -11.66 -4.30
C PHE A 650 -3.75 -10.73 -3.16
N VAL A 651 -3.70 -11.23 -1.93
CA VAL A 651 -4.23 -10.55 -0.73
C VAL A 651 -3.12 -10.32 0.29
N MET A 652 -2.55 -9.12 0.23
CA MET A 652 -1.53 -8.60 1.14
C MET A 652 -2.11 -7.47 2.01
N GLY A 653 -1.93 -7.55 3.33
CA GLY A 653 -2.29 -6.49 4.26
C GLY A 653 -1.26 -5.35 4.33
N TYR A 654 -1.46 -4.45 5.28
CA TYR A 654 -0.48 -3.39 5.54
C TYR A 654 0.80 -3.92 6.21
N VAL A 655 1.92 -3.25 5.93
CA VAL A 655 3.23 -3.55 6.55
C VAL A 655 3.59 -2.57 7.68
N THR A 656 2.94 -1.41 7.72
CA THR A 656 3.09 -0.34 8.74
C THR A 656 1.96 -0.28 9.76
N THR A 657 0.81 -0.90 9.49
CA THR A 657 -0.36 -0.97 10.37
C THR A 657 -0.89 -2.41 10.42
N SER A 658 -1.97 -2.66 11.18
CA SER A 658 -2.66 -3.94 11.23
C SER A 658 -2.96 -4.50 9.85
N TRP A 659 -2.69 -5.79 9.68
CA TRP A 659 -2.77 -6.50 8.39
C TRP A 659 -4.18 -6.50 7.78
N THR A 660 -5.16 -6.90 8.58
CA THR A 660 -6.48 -7.35 8.10
C THR A 660 -7.34 -6.25 7.46
N PRO A 661 -7.36 -4.98 7.92
CA PRO A 661 -8.04 -3.90 7.19
C PRO A 661 -7.45 -3.66 5.79
N GLY A 662 -6.17 -3.98 5.59
CA GLY A 662 -5.54 -4.00 4.27
C GLY A 662 -6.05 -5.14 3.40
N ALA A 663 -5.95 -6.37 3.93
CA ALA A 663 -6.34 -7.61 3.26
C ALA A 663 -7.84 -7.64 2.88
N ASP A 664 -8.71 -7.19 3.79
CA ASP A 664 -10.17 -7.12 3.60
C ASP A 664 -10.55 -6.20 2.44
N ILE A 665 -9.89 -5.05 2.30
CA ILE A 665 -10.08 -4.17 1.14
C ILE A 665 -9.60 -4.84 -0.15
N MET A 666 -8.50 -5.62 -0.15
CA MET A 666 -8.09 -6.35 -1.36
C MET A 666 -9.13 -7.38 -1.79
N ALA A 667 -9.62 -8.20 -0.85
CA ALA A 667 -10.67 -9.17 -1.14
C ALA A 667 -11.92 -8.49 -1.71
N LYS A 668 -12.32 -7.35 -1.14
CA LYS A 668 -13.47 -6.55 -1.62
C LYS A 668 -13.22 -5.90 -2.99
N THR A 669 -12.00 -5.46 -3.29
CA THR A 669 -11.61 -4.94 -4.62
C THR A 669 -11.60 -6.03 -5.69
N LEU A 670 -11.01 -7.20 -5.40
CA LEU A 670 -11.02 -8.35 -6.33
C LEU A 670 -12.45 -8.84 -6.61
N ILE A 671 -13.32 -8.83 -5.60
CA ILE A 671 -14.73 -9.16 -5.77
C ILE A 671 -15.49 -8.10 -6.58
N SER A 672 -15.13 -6.81 -6.50
CA SER A 672 -15.65 -5.78 -7.41
C SER A 672 -15.20 -6.01 -8.86
N VAL A 673 -13.96 -6.47 -9.08
CA VAL A 673 -13.44 -6.84 -10.42
C VAL A 673 -14.22 -8.04 -10.98
N ILE A 674 -14.40 -9.11 -10.20
CA ILE A 674 -15.19 -10.29 -10.61
C ILE A 674 -16.64 -9.89 -10.97
N LYS A 675 -17.25 -8.97 -10.22
CA LYS A 675 -18.60 -8.44 -10.56
C LYS A 675 -18.64 -7.65 -11.86
N GLU A 676 -17.56 -6.97 -12.24
CA GLU A 676 -17.48 -6.28 -13.53
C GLU A 676 -17.25 -7.27 -14.69
N MET A 677 -16.55 -8.40 -14.45
CA MET A 677 -16.53 -9.53 -15.39
C MET A 677 -17.94 -10.07 -15.63
N GLU A 678 -18.72 -10.32 -14.57
CA GLU A 678 -20.12 -10.77 -14.67
C GLU A 678 -21.00 -9.79 -15.45
N LYS A 679 -20.87 -8.49 -15.14
CA LYS A 679 -21.64 -7.41 -15.78
C LYS A 679 -21.29 -7.20 -17.25
N THR A 680 -20.04 -7.50 -17.66
CA THR A 680 -19.60 -7.41 -19.06
C THR A 680 -19.74 -8.72 -19.82
N GLY A 681 -20.01 -9.84 -19.14
CA GLY A 681 -20.00 -11.18 -19.73
C GLY A 681 -18.60 -11.72 -20.03
N SER A 682 -17.55 -11.11 -19.47
CA SER A 682 -16.15 -11.43 -19.77
C SER A 682 -15.65 -12.66 -19.02
N THR A 683 -14.88 -13.52 -19.69
CA THR A 683 -14.23 -14.70 -19.08
C THR A 683 -12.87 -14.34 -18.48
N SER A 684 -12.14 -13.39 -19.05
CA SER A 684 -10.84 -12.93 -18.57
C SER A 684 -10.80 -11.45 -18.21
N VAL A 685 -10.04 -11.10 -17.18
CA VAL A 685 -9.61 -9.74 -16.85
C VAL A 685 -8.12 -9.71 -16.54
N MET A 686 -7.39 -8.74 -17.09
CA MET A 686 -5.94 -8.62 -16.96
C MET A 686 -5.54 -7.14 -16.78
N PRO A 687 -4.65 -6.79 -15.85
CA PRO A 687 -4.11 -5.43 -15.78
C PRO A 687 -3.14 -5.18 -16.94
N VAL A 688 -3.30 -4.03 -17.61
CA VAL A 688 -2.49 -3.64 -18.77
C VAL A 688 -1.81 -2.31 -18.49
N LEU A 689 -0.49 -2.36 -18.29
CA LEU A 689 0.35 -1.19 -18.09
C LEU A 689 0.58 -0.45 -19.42
N ASP A 690 0.06 0.77 -19.54
CA ASP A 690 0.26 1.58 -20.74
C ASP A 690 1.67 2.21 -20.81
N ALA A 691 2.04 2.75 -21.98
CA ALA A 691 3.35 3.35 -22.21
C ALA A 691 3.62 4.62 -21.38
N LYS A 692 2.58 5.32 -20.93
CA LYS A 692 2.66 6.53 -20.10
C LYS A 692 2.89 6.17 -18.63
N ASP A 693 2.26 5.12 -18.12
CA ASP A 693 2.49 4.62 -16.77
C ASP A 693 3.83 3.88 -16.68
N ARG A 694 4.22 3.13 -17.73
CA ARG A 694 5.56 2.50 -17.83
C ARG A 694 6.71 3.52 -17.81
N SER A 695 6.52 4.76 -18.27
CA SER A 695 7.55 5.80 -18.27
C SER A 695 7.77 6.48 -16.90
N LYS A 696 6.91 6.21 -15.91
CA LYS A 696 7.03 6.79 -14.56
C LYS A 696 8.14 6.14 -13.74
N PRO A 697 8.71 6.85 -12.74
CA PRO A 697 9.71 6.28 -11.83
C PRO A 697 9.23 5.00 -11.14
N GLN A 698 9.98 3.91 -11.31
CA GLN A 698 9.71 2.62 -10.70
C GLN A 698 10.08 2.63 -9.21
N LYS A 699 9.20 2.07 -8.37
CA LYS A 699 9.38 1.94 -6.92
C LYS A 699 8.98 0.55 -6.44
N LEU A 700 9.39 0.20 -5.23
CA LEU A 700 8.89 -0.99 -4.52
C LEU A 700 7.46 -0.74 -3.98
N PRO A 701 6.63 -1.78 -3.83
CA PRO A 701 5.24 -1.65 -3.37
C PRO A 701 5.14 -1.34 -1.86
N VAL A 702 6.29 -1.27 -1.17
CA VAL A 702 6.43 -0.93 0.25
C VAL A 702 7.55 0.11 0.41
N SER A 703 7.36 1.08 1.30
CA SER A 703 8.35 2.12 1.62
C SER A 703 9.43 1.69 2.62
N ALA A 704 9.37 0.45 3.10
CA ALA A 704 10.27 -0.06 4.13
C ALA A 704 11.63 -0.51 3.54
N THR A 705 12.71 0.05 4.09
CA THR A 705 14.12 -0.26 3.76
C THR A 705 14.68 -1.44 4.56
N SER A 706 13.81 -2.27 5.16
CA SER A 706 14.22 -3.48 5.87
C SER A 706 14.93 -4.44 4.94
N SER A 707 16.02 -5.06 5.39
CA SER A 707 16.93 -5.82 4.52
C SER A 707 16.26 -6.96 3.73
N TYR A 708 15.19 -7.56 4.25
CA TYR A 708 14.42 -8.60 3.56
C TYR A 708 13.51 -8.08 2.44
N PHE A 709 13.02 -6.83 2.51
CA PHE A 709 12.35 -6.17 1.39
C PHE A 709 13.38 -5.71 0.35
N VAL A 710 14.50 -5.13 0.76
CA VAL A 710 15.53 -4.65 -0.17
C VAL A 710 16.15 -5.81 -0.96
N LYS A 711 16.45 -6.96 -0.33
CA LYS A 711 16.86 -8.20 -1.01
C LYS A 711 15.72 -8.92 -1.75
N ALA A 712 14.51 -8.38 -1.77
CA ALA A 712 13.34 -8.93 -2.50
C ALA A 712 12.78 -7.96 -3.55
N ALA A 713 13.53 -6.91 -3.90
CA ALA A 713 13.21 -5.99 -4.99
C ALA A 713 13.06 -6.69 -6.36
N ASP A 714 13.77 -7.80 -6.54
CA ASP A 714 13.72 -8.73 -7.66
C ASP A 714 12.45 -9.59 -7.71
N ARG A 715 11.69 -9.65 -6.60
CA ARG A 715 10.58 -10.59 -6.38
C ARG A 715 9.32 -9.90 -5.80
N MET A 716 9.22 -8.59 -6.02
CA MET A 716 8.08 -7.74 -5.69
C MET A 716 7.64 -6.93 -6.92
N PRO A 717 6.34 -6.87 -7.23
CA PRO A 717 5.84 -6.10 -8.36
C PRO A 717 6.02 -4.60 -8.11
N LYS A 718 6.47 -3.90 -9.15
CA LYS A 718 6.78 -2.47 -9.17
C LYS A 718 5.54 -1.60 -9.03
N VAL A 719 5.74 -0.37 -8.60
CA VAL A 719 4.68 0.66 -8.52
C VAL A 719 5.19 2.02 -8.98
N THR A 720 4.25 2.94 -9.25
CA THR A 720 4.52 4.35 -9.61
C THR A 720 4.05 5.33 -8.53
N ASP A 721 3.31 4.85 -7.53
CA ASP A 721 2.49 5.56 -6.53
C ASP A 721 1.24 6.29 -7.07
N GLU A 722 1.10 6.42 -8.39
CA GLU A 722 -0.08 6.97 -9.04
C GLU A 722 -1.14 5.90 -9.31
N GLY A 723 -2.41 6.32 -9.45
CA GLY A 723 -3.51 5.41 -9.77
C GLY A 723 -3.46 4.92 -11.23
N PRO A 724 -3.64 3.61 -11.52
CA PRO A 724 -3.94 2.51 -10.59
C PRO A 724 -2.71 1.76 -10.02
N TRP A 725 -1.48 2.10 -10.43
CA TRP A 725 -0.24 1.38 -10.14
C TRP A 725 0.44 1.80 -8.83
N TYR A 726 -0.18 1.49 -7.68
CA TYR A 726 0.32 1.86 -6.35
C TYR A 726 0.35 0.69 -5.36
N GLY A 727 1.32 0.74 -4.44
CA GLY A 727 1.33 -0.08 -3.22
C GLY A 727 0.35 0.47 -2.19
N ARG A 728 -0.05 -0.36 -1.22
CA ARG A 728 -1.06 0.04 -0.21
C ARG A 728 -0.53 1.14 0.71
N VAL A 729 -1.23 2.28 0.74
CA VAL A 729 -0.69 3.51 1.38
C VAL A 729 -1.26 3.75 2.76
N ASN A 730 -2.60 3.71 2.91
CA ASN A 730 -3.29 3.85 4.19
C ASN A 730 -4.77 3.48 4.05
N LEU A 731 -5.40 3.12 5.17
CA LEU A 731 -6.78 2.65 5.23
C LEU A 731 -7.78 3.57 4.52
N LEU A 732 -7.69 4.89 4.75
CA LEU A 732 -8.63 5.86 4.20
C LEU A 732 -8.49 6.05 2.70
N LYS A 733 -7.25 6.14 2.16
CA LYS A 733 -7.00 6.23 0.71
C LYS A 733 -7.56 4.99 0.00
N ASP A 734 -7.26 3.82 0.53
CA ASP A 734 -7.58 2.55 -0.12
C ASP A 734 -9.09 2.21 0.01
N TRP A 735 -9.73 2.58 1.13
CA TRP A 735 -11.18 2.45 1.31
C TRP A 735 -11.96 3.37 0.37
N CYS A 736 -11.51 4.62 0.20
CA CYS A 736 -12.04 5.53 -0.82
C CYS A 736 -11.81 5.00 -2.24
N ALA A 737 -10.64 4.42 -2.54
CA ALA A 737 -10.34 3.83 -3.84
C ALA A 737 -11.16 2.55 -4.14
N TRP A 738 -11.62 1.84 -3.11
CA TRP A 738 -12.57 0.72 -3.26
C TRP A 738 -14.02 1.18 -3.46
N ILE A 739 -14.49 2.17 -2.70
CA ILE A 739 -15.89 2.64 -2.76
C ILE A 739 -16.17 3.54 -3.97
N LEU A 740 -15.22 4.41 -4.33
CA LEU A 740 -15.40 5.47 -5.34
C LEU A 740 -14.53 5.25 -6.60
N GLY A 741 -13.60 4.30 -6.58
CA GLY A 741 -12.65 4.09 -7.67
C GLY A 741 -13.09 3.02 -8.66
N ASP A 742 -13.44 3.45 -9.87
CA ASP A 742 -13.77 2.63 -11.04
C ASP A 742 -12.81 1.44 -11.25
N VAL A 743 -13.34 0.21 -11.37
CA VAL A 743 -12.57 -1.03 -11.57
C VAL A 743 -12.28 -1.37 -13.04
N THR A 744 -12.68 -0.52 -14.00
CA THR A 744 -12.26 -0.64 -15.40
C THR A 744 -10.94 0.07 -15.70
N SER A 745 -10.59 1.11 -14.93
CA SER A 745 -9.32 1.84 -15.05
C SER A 745 -8.08 0.94 -14.90
N GLY A 746 -7.38 0.72 -16.03
CA GLY A 746 -6.14 -0.07 -16.13
C GLY A 746 -6.34 -1.58 -16.24
N LEU A 747 -7.59 -2.07 -16.37
CA LEU A 747 -7.91 -3.48 -16.59
C LEU A 747 -8.54 -3.69 -17.96
N LEU A 748 -8.03 -4.66 -18.72
CA LEU A 748 -8.64 -5.19 -19.93
C LEU A 748 -9.58 -6.34 -19.56
N TYR A 749 -10.85 -6.25 -19.94
CA TYR A 749 -11.85 -7.32 -19.81
C TYR A 749 -12.12 -7.92 -21.21
N SER A 750 -12.11 -9.25 -21.33
CA SER A 750 -12.13 -9.94 -22.63
C SER A 750 -12.67 -11.38 -22.56
N GLY A 751 -12.74 -12.04 -23.73
CA GLY A 751 -13.09 -13.47 -23.89
C GLY A 751 -14.57 -13.84 -23.76
N GLY A 752 -15.42 -12.91 -23.35
CA GLY A 752 -16.87 -13.09 -23.32
C GLY A 752 -17.46 -13.42 -24.69
N GLN A 753 -18.54 -14.22 -24.71
CA GLN A 753 -19.38 -14.34 -25.91
C GLN A 753 -20.01 -12.98 -26.21
N GLY A 754 -19.44 -12.27 -27.19
CA GLY A 754 -20.09 -11.10 -27.75
C GLY A 754 -21.48 -11.50 -28.24
N LYS A 755 -22.51 -10.74 -27.85
CA LYS A 755 -23.84 -10.90 -28.43
C LYS A 755 -23.72 -10.75 -29.95
N LYS A 756 -23.84 -11.86 -30.66
CA LYS A 756 -24.34 -11.83 -32.02
C LYS A 756 -25.79 -11.43 -31.90
N ASP A 757 -26.08 -10.18 -32.20
CA ASP A 757 -27.45 -9.77 -32.47
C ASP A 757 -27.92 -10.57 -33.70
N ILE A 758 -29.03 -11.30 -33.55
CA ILE A 758 -29.69 -12.14 -34.55
C ILE A 758 -31.10 -11.57 -34.75
#